data_AF-A0A2V0P535-F1
#
_entry.id   AF-A0A2V0P535-F1
#
_cell.length_a   1.000
_cell.length_b   1.000
_cell.length_c   1.000
_cell.angle_alpha   90.00
_cell.angle_beta   90.00
_cell.angle_gamma   90.00
#
_symmetry.space_group_name_H-M   'P 1'
#
loop_
_entity.id
_entity.type
_entity.pdbx_description
1 polymer ?
#
loop_
_entity_poly.entity_id
_entity_poly.type
_entity_poly.pdbx_seq_one_letter_code
_entity_poly.pdbx_strand_id
1 'polypeptide(L)'
;MYMPLLAALLLLPALRGSAAQPCAPPYADRGGAFELRVAAGEARDFPGGLTVEAGTAALIEGEARVAGGVTVRGTLYLSSEASSKLSADWVSIEAGGALVAGSEACPVPPGVTATVELRDASTHPAGAGRKALAVMRGGALELHGGKGLALPFARLAAAAAAGDASLALDSDAAAAGWAAGDEVAIASTDFDPYQTERAVLVGVEGARLALGAPLRFKHFGEVTQGVDQRAEVALLSRSIRIVGAADTPGIGCHTIAYEGFAAYHVEGVAFSNCGQADAIGRYPVPPGTYARSNAVSDSNFRAYTVHGTQGVLLEGNVAFNVAGHAYFFEDGSEFGNTLRNNLGVLVTPKTTGARLGSDREGANGDLSVFWLTNPNNTLEGNIAAASPGWGFFVHTRLAPRGLSKSRWPGIRPFRTPLGRFFGNSAHSVRMCLEMEADGVDGGDSPAVDPNSPPANWQPVNADGSWAETRIERFSCHHAFVAGFWARMGSMRLVSTAWADTPEAVQFATTGTHVTTPGTSYLINALFVGYSDNTGDKGGDARYQRWDARLGRSVPRLEDVSGLYDGPVVMRGVTARRFPPSTASIGVRSYNSFQMAALSSVSGFRSEGSTLRFAVQDTSGDGGRTASLRDVDGSLSGYRGATLLPNQPGATQGYYSAPGCAAHNAFGLACPHKYVNLELGAWDWAAGGPPVRATLTRANLSPGAALDGQRLSLAGGELITKASRRGRYWNVAAAVKGVYLVSWGGGGAGSPAKAFAQCSSCSKGDELEVVFCYPPGTPLGAKNVTRGSVEFISANQDAASAYAPAFGTLIRMRAASANGTRFYYHRTSGLLFLRLQQADGWGGAAPGGYCPPAGCSWAAVDAAPSSAAPDAAGCEARVAALAGAAPKDAATDPFLAARLPAPLFDLAAACPNVPKPFCDCWGWTGCSNRACTAAESEACDATNLGPAPPSPPPPSPSPPPPSPPPASPSPRPSPSPSPSPSPRPPPSPSPPPSPSPSPSPSPSPSPPPGSGCASVSAAGACCADHCFAQANPNFSVGASFLEFASTCKSGGLGCLGSNDGCRFCRLAKANTQLHLPVCAACVCSRYGLPADQCDPAGAAA
;
A
#
# COMPACT_ATOMS: atom_id res chain seq x y z
N MET A 1 38.70 32.76 8.80
CA MET A 1 39.69 31.68 9.01
C MET A 1 39.02 30.42 8.48
N TYR A 2 39.12 30.05 7.21
CA TYR A 2 40.27 29.98 6.29
C TYR A 2 41.30 28.90 6.68
N MET A 3 41.51 27.97 5.73
CA MET A 3 42.46 26.85 5.67
C MET A 3 43.91 27.35 5.42
N PRO A 4 44.98 26.53 5.54
CA PRO A 4 45.26 25.34 4.68
C PRO A 4 45.44 24.04 5.50
N LEU A 5 45.37 22.79 4.99
CA LEU A 5 45.45 22.14 3.66
C LEU A 5 46.73 21.26 3.51
N LEU A 6 46.54 20.09 2.89
CA LEU A 6 47.46 18.95 2.67
C LEU A 6 48.92 19.30 2.32
N ALA A 7 49.86 18.51 2.86
CA ALA A 7 51.04 18.01 2.12
C ALA A 7 51.72 16.80 2.82
N ALA A 8 52.48 16.03 2.03
CA ALA A 8 53.57 15.13 2.44
C ALA A 8 53.28 13.93 3.37
N LEU A 9 52.80 12.82 2.77
CA LEU A 9 53.28 11.48 3.14
C LEU A 9 53.46 10.60 1.88
N LEU A 10 54.29 11.09 0.98
CA LEU A 10 54.86 10.32 -0.13
C LEU A 10 56.19 9.68 0.32
N LEU A 11 56.48 8.50 -0.28
CA LEU A 11 57.78 7.78 -0.27
C LEU A 11 58.14 6.86 0.93
N LEU A 12 57.63 5.62 0.85
CA LEU A 12 58.38 4.34 0.99
C LEU A 12 58.89 3.90 2.39
N PRO A 13 59.21 2.59 2.58
CA PRO A 13 59.11 1.45 1.65
C PRO A 13 58.03 0.41 2.02
N ALA A 14 57.80 -0.55 1.12
CA ALA A 14 56.78 -1.58 1.27
C ALA A 14 57.10 -2.62 2.36
N LEU A 15 56.17 -2.80 3.30
CA LEU A 15 55.89 -4.12 3.88
C LEU A 15 54.77 -4.75 3.07
N ARG A 16 55.01 -5.95 2.55
CA ARG A 16 54.07 -6.63 1.63
C ARG A 16 52.75 -6.90 2.35
N GLY A 17 51.65 -6.41 1.77
CA GLY A 17 50.33 -6.85 2.18
C GLY A 17 50.21 -8.37 2.01
N SER A 18 49.48 -9.02 2.92
CA SER A 18 48.92 -10.33 2.63
C SER A 18 47.97 -10.16 1.46
N ALA A 19 48.39 -10.54 0.26
CA ALA A 19 47.49 -10.61 -0.88
C ALA A 19 46.31 -11.50 -0.48
N ALA A 20 45.08 -11.05 -0.75
CA ALA A 20 43.95 -11.96 -0.74
C ALA A 20 44.31 -13.09 -1.71
N GLN A 21 44.30 -14.34 -1.21
CA GLN A 21 44.72 -15.49 -1.99
C GLN A 21 43.84 -15.54 -3.25
N PRO A 22 44.41 -15.39 -4.46
CA PRO A 22 43.63 -15.17 -5.67
C PRO A 22 42.67 -16.33 -5.85
N CYS A 23 41.39 -16.03 -6.04
CA CYS A 23 40.38 -17.06 -6.18
C CYS A 23 40.69 -17.91 -7.42
N ALA A 24 40.58 -19.23 -7.30
CA ALA A 24 40.82 -20.13 -8.40
C ALA A 24 39.55 -20.24 -9.28
N PRO A 25 39.68 -20.19 -10.62
CA PRO A 25 38.54 -20.47 -11.49
C PRO A 25 38.02 -21.90 -11.28
N PRO A 26 36.73 -22.19 -11.53
CA PRO A 26 36.07 -23.48 -11.21
C PRO A 26 36.60 -24.69 -12.01
N TYR A 27 37.62 -24.48 -12.85
CA TYR A 27 38.30 -25.49 -13.66
C TYR A 27 39.81 -25.62 -13.34
N ALA A 28 40.36 -24.83 -12.40
CA ALA A 28 41.79 -24.83 -12.08
C ALA A 28 42.33 -26.21 -11.64
N ASP A 29 41.62 -26.86 -10.72
CA ASP A 29 42.04 -28.13 -10.10
C ASP A 29 42.06 -29.32 -11.08
N ARG A 30 41.53 -29.15 -12.30
CA ARG A 30 41.63 -30.15 -13.38
C ARG A 30 43.01 -30.20 -14.04
N GLY A 31 43.95 -29.34 -13.66
CA GLY A 31 45.36 -29.40 -14.12
C GLY A 31 45.54 -29.21 -15.63
N GLY A 32 44.57 -28.60 -16.31
CA GLY A 32 44.58 -28.39 -17.76
C GLY A 32 44.04 -29.56 -18.61
N ALA A 33 43.58 -30.65 -18.01
CA ALA A 33 43.02 -31.79 -18.73
C ALA A 33 41.57 -31.55 -19.16
N PHE A 34 41.38 -31.13 -20.42
CA PHE A 34 40.09 -31.01 -21.10
C PHE A 34 40.13 -31.82 -22.41
N GLU A 35 39.04 -32.51 -22.77
CA GLU A 35 38.95 -33.21 -24.06
C GLU A 35 38.83 -32.22 -25.22
N LEU A 36 38.19 -31.07 -24.95
CA LEU A 36 38.09 -29.96 -25.88
C LEU A 36 38.54 -28.68 -25.20
N ARG A 37 39.55 -28.03 -25.77
CA ARG A 37 39.94 -26.65 -25.43
C ARG A 37 39.94 -25.80 -26.69
N VAL A 38 39.24 -24.68 -26.67
CA VAL A 38 39.32 -23.61 -27.69
C VAL A 38 40.10 -22.47 -27.05
N ALA A 39 41.31 -22.21 -27.54
CA ALA A 39 42.30 -21.37 -26.84
C ALA A 39 41.96 -19.87 -26.93
N ALA A 40 42.55 -19.08 -26.03
CA ALA A 40 42.38 -17.62 -26.05
C ALA A 40 42.84 -17.03 -27.40
N GLY A 41 41.95 -16.26 -28.05
CA GLY A 41 42.17 -15.70 -29.38
C GLY A 41 41.97 -16.66 -30.55
N GLU A 42 41.66 -17.94 -30.31
CA GLU A 42 41.24 -18.88 -31.35
C GLU A 42 39.76 -18.67 -31.70
N ALA A 43 39.41 -18.82 -32.98
CA ALA A 43 38.03 -19.05 -33.41
C ALA A 43 37.94 -20.43 -34.07
N ARG A 44 37.11 -21.32 -33.54
CA ARG A 44 36.95 -22.70 -34.01
C ARG A 44 35.50 -23.01 -34.40
N ASP A 45 35.31 -23.45 -35.63
CA ASP A 45 34.00 -23.84 -36.17
C ASP A 45 33.70 -25.33 -35.90
N PHE A 46 32.46 -25.63 -35.50
CA PHE A 46 31.95 -26.98 -35.23
C PHE A 46 30.73 -27.26 -36.13
N PRO A 47 30.94 -27.67 -37.40
CA PRO A 47 29.86 -27.79 -38.39
C PRO A 47 28.90 -28.97 -38.16
N GLY A 48 29.24 -29.91 -37.28
CA GLY A 48 28.42 -31.08 -36.93
C GLY A 48 27.72 -30.98 -35.58
N GLY A 49 27.59 -29.78 -35.01
CA GLY A 49 27.21 -29.59 -33.60
C GLY A 49 28.38 -29.81 -32.64
N LEU A 50 28.11 -29.71 -31.34
CA LEU A 50 29.08 -29.97 -30.27
C LEU A 50 28.44 -30.80 -29.16
N THR A 51 29.09 -31.90 -28.76
CA THR A 51 28.71 -32.67 -27.57
C THR A 51 29.87 -32.73 -26.58
N VAL A 52 29.59 -32.44 -25.30
CA VAL A 52 30.50 -32.68 -24.18
C VAL A 52 29.97 -33.90 -23.45
N GLU A 53 30.67 -35.04 -23.55
CA GLU A 53 30.15 -36.34 -23.10
C GLU A 53 30.22 -36.54 -21.57
N ALA A 54 29.46 -37.53 -21.08
CA ALA A 54 29.32 -37.79 -19.66
C ALA A 54 30.66 -38.15 -18.99
N GLY A 55 30.96 -37.48 -17.87
CA GLY A 55 32.23 -37.62 -17.13
C GLY A 55 33.39 -36.79 -17.67
N THR A 56 33.23 -36.12 -18.82
CA THR A 56 34.29 -35.36 -19.48
C THR A 56 34.12 -33.85 -19.30
N ALA A 57 35.05 -33.05 -19.84
CA ALA A 57 34.93 -31.59 -19.79
C ALA A 57 35.58 -30.87 -20.98
N ALA A 58 35.01 -29.70 -21.29
CA ALA A 58 35.45 -28.78 -22.32
C ALA A 58 35.64 -27.36 -21.75
N LEU A 59 36.59 -26.59 -22.30
CA LEU A 59 36.86 -25.20 -21.94
C LEU A 59 36.91 -24.31 -23.18
N ILE A 60 36.21 -23.17 -23.13
CA ILE A 60 36.23 -22.14 -24.17
C ILE A 60 36.89 -20.87 -23.60
N GLU A 61 38.05 -20.52 -24.14
CA GLU A 61 38.79 -19.26 -23.86
C GLU A 61 38.77 -18.31 -25.06
N GLY A 62 38.47 -18.80 -26.26
CA GLY A 62 38.27 -18.05 -27.49
C GLY A 62 36.81 -18.05 -27.96
N GLU A 63 36.60 -18.17 -29.28
CA GLU A 63 35.28 -18.26 -29.90
C GLU A 63 35.00 -19.68 -30.44
N ALA A 64 33.95 -20.33 -29.95
CA ALA A 64 33.41 -21.57 -30.50
C ALA A 64 32.15 -21.26 -31.33
N ARG A 65 32.19 -21.57 -32.64
CA ARG A 65 31.07 -21.35 -33.56
C ARG A 65 30.44 -22.69 -33.94
N VAL A 66 29.36 -23.05 -33.28
CA VAL A 66 28.67 -24.34 -33.46
C VAL A 66 27.55 -24.17 -34.47
N ALA A 67 27.46 -25.04 -35.47
CA ALA A 67 26.30 -25.16 -36.36
C ALA A 67 25.30 -26.16 -35.75
N GLY A 68 24.00 -25.84 -35.73
CA GLY A 68 23.07 -26.56 -34.87
C GLY A 68 23.32 -26.22 -33.40
N GLY A 69 23.22 -27.21 -32.53
CA GLY A 69 23.26 -27.02 -31.08
C GLY A 69 24.44 -27.65 -30.34
N VAL A 70 24.49 -27.32 -29.04
CA VAL A 70 25.43 -27.88 -28.06
C VAL A 70 24.67 -28.82 -27.13
N THR A 71 25.20 -30.02 -26.90
CA THR A 71 24.68 -30.99 -25.92
C THR A 71 25.71 -31.20 -24.82
N VAL A 72 25.34 -30.91 -23.57
CA VAL A 72 26.25 -30.95 -22.42
C VAL A 72 25.82 -32.05 -21.45
N ARG A 73 26.59 -33.15 -21.42
CA ARG A 73 26.45 -34.28 -20.48
C ARG A 73 27.63 -34.35 -19.49
N GLY A 74 28.79 -33.81 -19.86
CA GLY A 74 29.91 -33.49 -18.98
C GLY A 74 29.88 -32.03 -18.51
N THR A 75 31.04 -31.43 -18.24
CA THR A 75 31.12 -30.02 -17.86
C THR A 75 31.63 -29.14 -18.99
N LEU A 76 30.84 -28.16 -19.43
CA LEU A 76 31.28 -27.11 -20.36
C LEU A 76 31.61 -25.85 -19.56
N TYR A 77 32.88 -25.43 -19.61
CA TYR A 77 33.35 -24.20 -18.97
C TYR A 77 33.49 -23.07 -20.01
N LEU A 78 32.97 -21.89 -19.70
CA LEU A 78 33.41 -20.64 -20.30
C LEU A 78 34.50 -20.03 -19.41
N SER A 79 35.57 -19.52 -20.00
CA SER A 79 36.71 -18.98 -19.24
C SER A 79 36.32 -17.75 -18.43
N SER A 80 36.84 -17.69 -17.20
CA SER A 80 36.80 -16.51 -16.32
C SER A 80 38.14 -15.75 -16.30
N GLU A 81 39.10 -16.15 -17.13
CA GLU A 81 40.44 -15.54 -17.24
C GLU A 81 40.67 -14.88 -18.61
N ALA A 82 40.03 -15.40 -19.67
CA ALA A 82 40.02 -14.84 -21.01
C ALA A 82 38.58 -14.63 -21.50
N SER A 83 38.34 -13.55 -22.26
CA SER A 83 37.01 -13.26 -22.80
C SER A 83 36.64 -14.28 -23.88
N SER A 84 35.55 -15.02 -23.63
CA SER A 84 35.13 -16.21 -24.36
C SER A 84 33.76 -16.04 -25.00
N LYS A 85 33.52 -16.72 -26.14
CA LYS A 85 32.24 -16.71 -26.84
C LYS A 85 31.85 -18.10 -27.33
N LEU A 86 30.61 -18.48 -27.09
CA LEU A 86 29.94 -19.63 -27.70
C LEU A 86 28.80 -19.11 -28.58
N SER A 87 28.83 -19.38 -29.88
CA SER A 87 27.73 -19.11 -30.83
C SER A 87 27.10 -20.42 -31.25
N ALA A 88 25.79 -20.59 -31.04
CA ALA A 88 25.04 -21.80 -31.37
C ALA A 88 23.57 -21.46 -31.73
N ASP A 89 22.78 -22.43 -32.17
CA ASP A 89 21.33 -22.25 -32.35
C ASP A 89 20.56 -22.54 -31.06
N TRP A 90 21.05 -23.51 -30.26
CA TRP A 90 20.55 -23.87 -28.95
C TRP A 90 21.64 -24.58 -28.12
N VAL A 91 21.44 -24.62 -26.81
CA VAL A 91 22.28 -25.34 -25.84
C VAL A 91 21.36 -26.20 -24.97
N SER A 92 21.63 -27.50 -24.89
CA SER A 92 20.93 -28.45 -24.01
C SER A 92 21.89 -28.94 -22.93
N ILE A 93 21.52 -28.77 -21.67
CA ILE A 93 22.25 -29.29 -20.52
C ILE A 93 21.49 -30.50 -19.99
N GLU A 94 22.03 -31.68 -20.26
CA GLU A 94 21.42 -32.98 -20.01
C GLU A 94 21.68 -33.48 -18.59
N ALA A 95 21.08 -34.62 -18.22
CA ALA A 95 21.27 -35.25 -16.92
C ALA A 95 22.75 -35.51 -16.59
N GLY A 96 23.24 -34.92 -15.49
CA GLY A 96 24.64 -34.99 -15.05
C GLY A 96 25.56 -33.96 -15.70
N GLY A 97 25.09 -33.22 -16.70
CA GLY A 97 25.84 -32.16 -17.37
C GLY A 97 25.75 -30.81 -16.68
N ALA A 98 26.75 -29.96 -16.89
CA ALA A 98 26.78 -28.61 -16.34
C ALA A 98 27.41 -27.58 -17.32
N LEU A 99 26.78 -26.41 -17.46
CA LEU A 99 27.39 -25.22 -18.08
C LEU A 99 27.83 -24.27 -16.96
N VAL A 100 29.12 -23.94 -16.94
CA VAL A 100 29.78 -23.21 -15.84
C VAL A 100 30.53 -21.98 -16.37
N ALA A 101 30.35 -20.83 -15.74
CA ALA A 101 31.12 -19.62 -15.99
C ALA A 101 31.36 -18.87 -14.67
N GLY A 102 32.57 -18.96 -14.13
CA GLY A 102 32.88 -18.52 -12.76
C GLY A 102 32.21 -19.39 -11.67
N SER A 103 32.32 -18.96 -10.41
CA SER A 103 31.59 -19.50 -9.27
C SER A 103 31.26 -18.39 -8.26
N GLU A 104 30.35 -18.63 -7.32
CA GLU A 104 30.00 -17.65 -6.26
C GLU A 104 31.23 -17.21 -5.43
N ALA A 105 32.26 -18.05 -5.32
CA ALA A 105 33.54 -17.74 -4.67
C ALA A 105 34.62 -17.17 -5.61
N CYS A 106 34.44 -17.28 -6.93
CA CYS A 106 35.34 -16.74 -7.95
C CYS A 106 34.57 -16.39 -9.24
N PRO A 107 33.81 -15.28 -9.26
CA PRO A 107 32.96 -14.93 -10.39
C PRO A 107 33.78 -14.30 -11.53
N VAL A 108 33.27 -14.35 -12.76
CA VAL A 108 33.93 -13.79 -13.96
C VAL A 108 34.22 -12.29 -13.73
N PRO A 109 35.49 -11.86 -13.63
CA PRO A 109 35.83 -10.54 -13.12
C PRO A 109 35.43 -9.42 -14.10
N PRO A 110 35.14 -8.19 -13.61
CA PRO A 110 34.92 -7.03 -14.48
C PRO A 110 36.08 -6.84 -15.47
N GLY A 111 35.77 -6.77 -16.75
CA GLY A 111 36.76 -6.66 -17.84
C GLY A 111 36.96 -7.97 -18.63
N VAL A 112 36.71 -9.13 -18.01
CA VAL A 112 36.55 -10.40 -18.74
C VAL A 112 35.08 -10.57 -19.12
N THR A 113 34.79 -11.07 -20.32
CA THR A 113 33.42 -11.32 -20.79
C THR A 113 33.24 -12.74 -21.28
N ALA A 114 32.32 -13.49 -20.67
CA ALA A 114 31.88 -14.81 -21.13
C ALA A 114 30.52 -14.70 -21.84
N THR A 115 30.44 -15.07 -23.12
CA THR A 115 29.25 -14.86 -23.96
C THR A 115 28.66 -16.17 -24.48
N VAL A 116 27.33 -16.33 -24.39
CA VAL A 116 26.55 -17.29 -25.18
C VAL A 116 25.63 -16.51 -26.13
N GLU A 117 25.76 -16.76 -27.42
CA GLU A 117 25.00 -16.13 -28.50
C GLU A 117 24.13 -17.20 -29.17
N LEU A 118 22.81 -16.97 -29.23
CA LEU A 118 21.83 -17.94 -29.71
C LEU A 118 21.11 -17.45 -30.98
N ARG A 119 21.16 -18.25 -32.04
CA ARG A 119 20.72 -17.94 -33.43
C ARG A 119 19.44 -18.66 -33.84
N ASP A 120 18.70 -18.11 -34.81
CA ASP A 120 17.40 -18.64 -35.25
C ASP A 120 17.48 -19.76 -36.31
N ALA A 121 18.63 -20.41 -36.50
CA ALA A 121 18.85 -21.34 -37.61
C ALA A 121 18.32 -22.78 -37.37
N SER A 122 18.06 -23.18 -36.12
CA SER A 122 17.42 -24.46 -35.82
C SER A 122 16.66 -24.50 -34.48
N THR A 123 15.73 -25.45 -34.35
CA THR A 123 14.95 -25.71 -33.13
C THR A 123 15.61 -26.77 -32.25
N HIS A 124 15.58 -26.57 -30.94
CA HIS A 124 16.00 -27.55 -29.93
C HIS A 124 15.19 -28.85 -30.03
N PRO A 125 15.83 -30.04 -30.06
CA PRO A 125 15.20 -31.30 -30.41
C PRO A 125 14.18 -31.82 -29.39
N ALA A 126 14.27 -31.43 -28.11
CA ALA A 126 13.30 -31.81 -27.08
C ALA A 126 12.12 -30.82 -26.95
N GLY A 127 11.94 -29.92 -27.92
CA GLY A 127 10.82 -28.96 -27.96
C GLY A 127 11.02 -27.72 -27.10
N ALA A 128 12.22 -27.46 -26.59
CA ALA A 128 12.51 -26.24 -25.83
C ALA A 128 12.23 -24.98 -26.66
N GLY A 129 12.57 -24.95 -27.95
CA GLY A 129 12.27 -23.84 -28.86
C GLY A 129 13.44 -23.50 -29.79
N ARG A 130 13.35 -22.37 -30.49
CA ARG A 130 14.50 -21.73 -31.15
C ARG A 130 15.29 -20.92 -30.11
N LYS A 131 16.59 -20.68 -30.31
CA LYS A 131 17.43 -19.87 -29.41
C LYS A 131 17.34 -20.25 -27.93
N ALA A 132 17.26 -21.55 -27.65
CA ALA A 132 17.00 -22.09 -26.32
C ALA A 132 18.31 -22.41 -25.58
N LEU A 133 18.47 -21.91 -24.35
CA LEU A 133 19.35 -22.50 -23.34
C LEU A 133 18.50 -23.33 -22.37
N ALA A 134 18.44 -24.63 -22.63
CA ALA A 134 17.60 -25.56 -21.91
C ALA A 134 18.38 -26.32 -20.83
N VAL A 135 17.97 -26.18 -19.57
CA VAL A 135 18.42 -27.02 -18.46
C VAL A 135 17.43 -28.17 -18.33
N MET A 136 17.83 -29.36 -18.77
CA MET A 136 16.99 -30.55 -18.74
C MET A 136 16.99 -31.17 -17.33
N ARG A 137 16.18 -32.21 -17.13
CA ARG A 137 16.16 -32.96 -15.87
C ARG A 137 17.56 -33.50 -15.54
N GLY A 138 18.06 -33.16 -14.37
CA GLY A 138 19.40 -33.53 -13.87
C GLY A 138 20.56 -32.67 -14.40
N GLY A 139 20.31 -31.67 -15.25
CA GLY A 139 21.33 -30.72 -15.72
C GLY A 139 21.50 -29.52 -14.77
N ALA A 140 22.66 -28.87 -14.84
CA ALA A 140 23.00 -27.70 -14.00
C ALA A 140 23.46 -26.47 -14.81
N LEU A 141 22.97 -25.29 -14.45
CA LEU A 141 23.46 -24.01 -14.96
C LEU A 141 24.09 -23.19 -13.84
N GLU A 142 25.36 -22.83 -13.99
CA GLU A 142 26.19 -22.15 -12.99
C GLU A 142 26.87 -20.92 -13.60
N LEU A 143 26.19 -19.78 -13.64
CA LEU A 143 26.71 -18.54 -14.22
C LEU A 143 26.91 -17.51 -13.11
N HIS A 144 28.16 -17.12 -12.85
CA HIS A 144 28.54 -16.23 -11.74
C HIS A 144 29.48 -15.12 -12.25
N GLY A 145 28.95 -13.92 -12.49
CA GLY A 145 29.65 -12.76 -13.06
C GLY A 145 29.89 -11.65 -12.04
N GLY A 146 31.12 -11.17 -11.88
CA GLY A 146 31.49 -10.22 -10.83
C GLY A 146 31.03 -8.78 -11.06
N LYS A 147 30.72 -8.40 -12.29
CA LYS A 147 30.29 -7.03 -12.62
C LYS A 147 28.82 -6.82 -12.28
N GLY A 148 28.53 -5.73 -11.56
CA GLY A 148 27.19 -5.37 -11.12
C GLY A 148 26.75 -5.99 -9.79
N LEU A 149 27.57 -6.84 -9.15
CA LEU A 149 27.20 -7.47 -7.87
C LEU A 149 27.16 -6.47 -6.71
N ALA A 150 28.15 -5.56 -6.64
CA ALA A 150 28.24 -4.56 -5.58
C ALA A 150 27.26 -3.39 -5.75
N LEU A 151 26.89 -3.07 -6.99
CA LEU A 151 26.02 -1.94 -7.34
C LEU A 151 25.34 -2.22 -8.70
N PRO A 152 24.23 -2.98 -8.75
CA PRO A 152 23.51 -3.27 -10.00
C PRO A 152 22.78 -2.02 -10.53
N PHE A 153 22.38 -1.13 -9.63
CA PHE A 153 21.86 0.21 -9.89
C PHE A 153 22.16 1.11 -8.68
N ALA A 154 22.06 2.43 -8.88
CA ALA A 154 22.20 3.45 -7.85
C ALA A 154 21.11 4.53 -8.05
N ARG A 155 21.05 5.54 -7.19
CA ARG A 155 20.24 6.75 -7.43
C ARG A 155 21.12 7.96 -7.66
N LEU A 156 20.57 8.98 -8.32
CA LEU A 156 21.21 10.30 -8.38
C LEU A 156 21.40 10.91 -6.97
N ALA A 157 22.45 11.71 -6.80
CA ALA A 157 22.69 12.53 -5.60
C ALA A 157 22.42 14.04 -5.81
N ALA A 158 22.21 14.44 -7.06
CA ALA A 158 21.78 15.76 -7.48
C ALA A 158 20.98 15.63 -8.77
N ALA A 159 20.01 16.51 -9.02
CA ALA A 159 19.25 16.50 -10.26
C ALA A 159 20.16 16.81 -11.48
N ALA A 160 19.92 16.13 -12.59
CA ALA A 160 20.53 16.41 -13.88
C ALA A 160 19.48 17.01 -14.83
N ALA A 161 19.86 18.01 -15.61
CA ALA A 161 18.99 18.71 -16.54
C ALA A 161 19.10 18.13 -17.97
N ALA A 162 18.05 18.35 -18.77
CA ALA A 162 18.14 18.16 -20.22
C ALA A 162 19.30 19.02 -20.78
N GLY A 163 20.23 18.38 -21.49
CA GLY A 163 21.48 18.98 -21.98
C GLY A 163 22.72 18.70 -21.13
N ASP A 164 22.60 18.14 -19.91
CA ASP A 164 23.76 17.69 -19.14
C ASP A 164 24.35 16.40 -19.73
N ALA A 165 25.68 16.31 -19.76
CA ALA A 165 26.43 15.13 -20.22
C ALA A 165 27.14 14.38 -19.07
N SER A 166 26.71 14.58 -17.83
CA SER A 166 27.27 13.91 -16.65
C SER A 166 26.24 13.69 -15.56
N LEU A 167 26.36 12.58 -14.82
CA LEU A 167 25.53 12.24 -13.67
C LEU A 167 26.37 12.21 -12.39
N ALA A 168 25.75 12.50 -11.26
CA ALA A 168 26.33 12.28 -9.92
C ALA A 168 25.42 11.32 -9.15
N LEU A 169 25.98 10.19 -8.70
CA LEU A 169 25.30 9.14 -7.96
C LEU A 169 25.48 9.28 -6.45
N ASP A 170 24.62 8.62 -5.67
CA ASP A 170 24.77 8.50 -4.21
C ASP A 170 25.79 7.44 -3.77
N SER A 171 26.36 6.72 -4.73
CA SER A 171 27.19 5.52 -4.54
C SER A 171 28.43 5.55 -5.44
N ASP A 172 29.56 5.03 -4.97
CA ASP A 172 30.81 5.01 -5.74
C ASP A 172 30.78 3.92 -6.83
N ALA A 173 30.47 4.35 -8.06
CA ALA A 173 30.38 3.48 -9.22
C ALA A 173 31.75 2.96 -9.69
N ALA A 174 32.82 3.75 -9.56
CA ALA A 174 34.17 3.32 -9.91
C ALA A 174 34.64 2.18 -8.98
N ALA A 175 34.43 2.32 -7.67
CA ALA A 175 34.72 1.28 -6.69
C ALA A 175 33.85 0.02 -6.88
N ALA A 176 32.63 0.18 -7.41
CA ALA A 176 31.74 -0.93 -7.78
C ALA A 176 32.03 -1.55 -9.18
N GLY A 177 33.07 -1.11 -9.88
CA GLY A 177 33.51 -1.69 -11.16
C GLY A 177 32.75 -1.23 -12.40
N TRP A 178 32.03 -0.10 -12.32
CA TRP A 178 31.49 0.59 -13.49
C TRP A 178 32.64 1.31 -14.23
N ALA A 179 32.60 1.37 -15.56
CA ALA A 179 33.70 1.85 -16.40
C ALA A 179 33.19 2.51 -17.70
N ALA A 180 34.10 3.19 -18.41
CA ALA A 180 33.84 3.63 -19.78
C ALA A 180 33.57 2.42 -20.70
N GLY A 181 32.61 2.56 -21.61
CA GLY A 181 32.10 1.49 -22.46
C GLY A 181 30.94 0.69 -21.85
N ASP A 182 30.55 0.93 -20.60
CA ASP A 182 29.33 0.37 -20.04
C ASP A 182 28.08 1.10 -20.55
N GLU A 183 26.96 0.38 -20.57
CA GLU A 183 25.62 0.91 -20.83
C GLU A 183 24.84 1.05 -19.53
N VAL A 184 24.13 2.16 -19.40
CA VAL A 184 23.21 2.45 -18.29
C VAL A 184 21.83 2.84 -18.82
N ALA A 185 20.78 2.53 -18.04
CA ALA A 185 19.47 3.14 -18.16
C ALA A 185 19.27 4.19 -17.07
N ILE A 186 18.56 5.29 -17.36
CA ILE A 186 18.18 6.32 -16.39
C ILE A 186 16.65 6.44 -16.37
N ALA A 187 16.04 6.18 -15.21
CA ALA A 187 14.60 6.17 -15.05
C ALA A 187 13.95 7.57 -15.25
N SER A 188 12.77 7.61 -15.85
CA SER A 188 11.92 8.81 -15.85
C SER A 188 11.63 9.28 -14.41
N THR A 189 11.54 10.59 -14.20
CA THR A 189 11.09 11.20 -12.93
C THR A 189 9.88 12.11 -13.10
N ASP A 190 9.25 12.09 -14.26
CA ASP A 190 7.99 12.79 -14.56
C ASP A 190 6.85 11.75 -14.75
N PHE A 191 5.65 12.20 -15.08
CA PHE A 191 4.49 11.32 -15.32
C PHE A 191 4.64 10.44 -16.57
N ASP A 192 5.39 10.89 -17.59
CA ASP A 192 5.62 10.16 -18.83
C ASP A 192 6.72 9.07 -18.65
N PRO A 193 6.40 7.77 -18.81
CA PRO A 193 7.38 6.69 -18.70
C PRO A 193 8.46 6.74 -19.80
N TYR A 194 8.18 7.33 -20.96
CA TYR A 194 9.08 7.36 -22.11
C TYR A 194 10.16 8.47 -22.04
N GLN A 195 10.18 9.25 -20.95
CA GLN A 195 11.33 10.09 -20.58
C GLN A 195 12.48 9.30 -19.94
N THR A 196 12.36 7.97 -19.87
CA THR A 196 13.47 7.06 -19.54
C THR A 196 14.51 7.06 -20.66
N GLU A 197 15.79 7.06 -20.30
CA GLU A 197 16.91 7.16 -21.24
C GLU A 197 17.87 5.96 -21.17
N ARG A 198 18.64 5.71 -22.24
CA ARG A 198 19.82 4.83 -22.23
C ARG A 198 21.04 5.66 -22.63
N ALA A 199 22.16 5.47 -21.94
CA ALA A 199 23.43 6.10 -22.27
C ALA A 199 24.59 5.10 -22.24
N VAL A 200 25.61 5.35 -23.06
CA VAL A 200 26.94 4.71 -22.94
C VAL A 200 27.82 5.62 -22.09
N LEU A 201 28.56 5.06 -21.15
CA LEU A 201 29.52 5.80 -20.32
C LEU A 201 30.83 6.02 -21.08
N VAL A 202 31.34 7.26 -21.08
CA VAL A 202 32.67 7.60 -21.63
C VAL A 202 33.73 7.85 -20.55
N GLY A 203 33.31 7.89 -19.28
CA GLY A 203 34.19 8.00 -18.12
C GLY A 203 33.43 7.75 -16.81
N VAL A 204 34.13 7.25 -15.80
CA VAL A 204 33.62 7.03 -14.44
C VAL A 204 34.70 7.46 -13.45
N GLU A 205 34.37 8.36 -12.53
CA GLU A 205 35.28 8.88 -11.51
C GLU A 205 34.56 8.91 -10.16
N GLY A 206 34.83 7.93 -9.31
CA GLY A 206 34.10 7.71 -8.06
C GLY A 206 32.59 7.54 -8.33
N ALA A 207 31.79 8.43 -7.73
CA ALA A 207 30.34 8.52 -7.95
C ALA A 207 29.91 9.39 -9.15
N ARG A 208 30.84 9.88 -9.99
CA ARG A 208 30.51 10.71 -11.18
C ARG A 208 30.60 9.88 -12.46
N LEU A 209 29.59 9.99 -13.30
CA LEU A 209 29.53 9.37 -14.63
C LEU A 209 29.63 10.45 -15.71
N ALA A 210 30.39 10.21 -16.78
CA ALA A 210 30.37 10.99 -18.00
C ALA A 210 29.64 10.22 -19.11
N LEU A 211 28.69 10.87 -19.77
CA LEU A 211 27.81 10.26 -20.78
C LEU A 211 28.32 10.53 -22.20
N GLY A 212 28.23 9.54 -23.09
CA GLY A 212 28.60 9.68 -24.50
C GLY A 212 27.66 10.58 -25.33
N ALA A 213 26.50 10.94 -24.79
CA ALA A 213 25.57 11.92 -25.32
C ALA A 213 24.92 12.70 -24.16
N PRO A 214 24.56 13.99 -24.35
CA PRO A 214 23.76 14.72 -23.38
C PRO A 214 22.36 14.11 -23.18
N LEU A 215 21.81 14.28 -21.98
CA LEU A 215 20.43 13.93 -21.65
C LEU A 215 19.44 14.75 -22.50
N ARG A 216 18.34 14.13 -22.90
CA ARG A 216 17.18 14.79 -23.52
C ARG A 216 16.17 15.28 -22.49
N PHE A 217 16.16 14.68 -21.30
CA PHE A 217 15.21 14.98 -20.23
C PHE A 217 15.89 15.33 -18.90
N LYS A 218 15.15 16.01 -18.03
CA LYS A 218 15.48 16.26 -16.64
C LYS A 218 15.27 14.97 -15.82
N HIS A 219 16.32 14.53 -15.14
CA HIS A 219 16.24 13.45 -14.15
C HIS A 219 16.41 14.04 -12.75
N PHE A 220 15.34 14.03 -11.96
CA PHE A 220 15.35 14.58 -10.61
C PHE A 220 16.24 13.74 -9.68
N GLY A 221 16.89 14.41 -8.71
CA GLY A 221 17.98 13.82 -7.93
C GLY A 221 18.05 14.33 -6.48
N GLU A 222 16.92 14.76 -5.92
CA GLU A 222 16.79 15.09 -4.50
C GLU A 222 15.68 14.30 -3.79
N VAL A 223 15.79 14.15 -2.46
CA VAL A 223 14.70 13.65 -1.61
C VAL A 223 13.79 14.82 -1.25
N THR A 224 12.77 15.08 -2.07
CA THR A 224 11.87 16.23 -1.93
C THR A 224 10.72 15.95 -0.95
N GLN A 225 10.48 16.88 -0.02
CA GLN A 225 9.37 16.86 0.94
C GLN A 225 9.24 15.61 1.85
N GLY A 226 10.23 14.71 1.87
CA GLY A 226 10.17 13.43 2.58
C GLY A 226 9.86 12.21 1.69
N VAL A 227 9.81 12.40 0.37
CA VAL A 227 9.70 11.34 -0.63
C VAL A 227 11.01 11.27 -1.41
N ASP A 228 11.60 10.07 -1.51
CA ASP A 228 12.72 9.84 -2.41
C ASP A 228 12.18 9.82 -3.85
N GLN A 229 12.59 10.81 -4.67
CA GLN A 229 12.22 10.96 -6.08
C GLN A 229 13.45 10.96 -7.00
N ARG A 230 14.56 10.40 -6.52
CA ARG A 230 15.87 10.44 -7.20
C ARG A 230 15.92 9.34 -8.25
N ALA A 231 16.13 9.71 -9.51
CA ALA A 231 16.16 8.77 -10.62
C ALA A 231 17.15 7.63 -10.37
N GLU A 232 16.67 6.39 -10.53
CA GLU A 232 17.53 5.22 -10.60
C GLU A 232 18.35 5.24 -11.88
N VAL A 233 19.66 5.04 -11.72
CA VAL A 233 20.62 4.78 -12.80
C VAL A 233 21.00 3.31 -12.70
N ALA A 234 20.61 2.52 -13.68
CA ALA A 234 20.77 1.07 -13.70
C ALA A 234 21.90 0.65 -14.64
N LEU A 235 22.88 -0.10 -14.13
CA LEU A 235 23.91 -0.69 -14.98
C LEU A 235 23.31 -1.84 -15.79
N LEU A 236 23.47 -1.82 -17.10
CA LEU A 236 23.03 -2.89 -18.00
C LEU A 236 24.18 -3.87 -18.32
N SER A 237 25.41 -3.38 -18.37
CA SER A 237 26.60 -4.18 -18.68
C SER A 237 26.98 -5.17 -17.56
N ARG A 238 27.40 -6.37 -17.94
CA ARG A 238 27.75 -7.50 -17.05
C ARG A 238 28.90 -8.34 -17.59
N SER A 239 29.53 -9.14 -16.72
CA SER A 239 30.65 -10.04 -17.08
C SER A 239 30.22 -11.26 -17.88
N ILE A 240 28.99 -11.74 -17.69
CA ILE A 240 28.42 -12.85 -18.45
C ILE A 240 27.31 -12.29 -19.33
N ARG A 241 27.20 -12.76 -20.59
CA ARG A 241 26.21 -12.29 -21.57
C ARG A 241 25.50 -13.47 -22.22
N ILE A 242 24.17 -13.50 -22.16
CA ILE A 242 23.32 -14.42 -22.93
C ILE A 242 22.54 -13.56 -23.93
N VAL A 243 22.79 -13.76 -25.22
CA VAL A 243 22.37 -12.83 -26.28
C VAL A 243 21.56 -13.56 -27.34
N GLY A 244 20.38 -13.05 -27.69
CA GLY A 244 19.69 -13.46 -28.90
C GLY A 244 20.28 -12.74 -30.10
N ALA A 245 20.76 -13.48 -31.09
CA ALA A 245 21.25 -12.88 -32.33
C ALA A 245 20.15 -12.02 -32.99
N ALA A 246 20.53 -10.94 -33.65
CA ALA A 246 19.62 -10.02 -34.34
C ALA A 246 19.28 -10.49 -35.78
N ASP A 247 19.21 -11.81 -35.99
CA ASP A 247 18.91 -12.46 -37.27
C ASP A 247 17.40 -12.48 -37.59
N THR A 248 16.54 -12.72 -36.59
CA THR A 248 15.08 -12.70 -36.72
C THR A 248 14.46 -11.66 -35.75
N PRO A 249 13.84 -10.57 -36.26
CA PRO A 249 13.18 -9.56 -35.43
C PRO A 249 12.07 -10.13 -34.54
N GLY A 250 12.01 -9.70 -33.27
CA GLY A 250 11.01 -10.17 -32.30
C GLY A 250 11.30 -11.53 -31.67
N ILE A 251 12.29 -12.28 -32.17
CA ILE A 251 12.61 -13.65 -31.73
C ILE A 251 13.96 -13.62 -31.02
N GLY A 252 13.93 -13.43 -29.70
CA GLY A 252 15.12 -13.39 -28.87
C GLY A 252 15.57 -14.75 -28.35
N CYS A 253 16.67 -14.72 -27.58
CA CYS A 253 17.06 -15.83 -26.73
C CYS A 253 15.96 -16.21 -25.74
N HIS A 254 15.94 -17.45 -25.26
CA HIS A 254 15.21 -17.77 -24.04
C HIS A 254 15.96 -18.86 -23.27
N THR A 255 15.83 -18.87 -21.95
CA THR A 255 16.27 -20.02 -21.16
C THR A 255 15.05 -20.76 -20.60
N ILE A 256 15.22 -22.03 -20.24
CA ILE A 256 14.15 -22.86 -19.67
C ILE A 256 14.75 -23.92 -18.75
N ALA A 257 14.17 -24.10 -17.57
CA ALA A 257 14.56 -25.14 -16.62
C ALA A 257 13.40 -26.15 -16.47
N TYR A 258 13.65 -27.41 -16.83
CA TYR A 258 12.64 -28.47 -16.79
C TYR A 258 12.58 -29.13 -15.41
N GLU A 259 11.40 -29.61 -15.01
CA GLU A 259 11.19 -30.19 -13.68
C GLU A 259 12.19 -31.31 -13.36
N GLY A 260 12.94 -31.11 -12.27
CA GLY A 260 14.01 -32.01 -11.84
C GLY A 260 15.39 -31.64 -12.38
N PHE A 261 15.61 -30.41 -12.86
CA PHE A 261 16.96 -29.84 -13.02
C PHE A 261 17.75 -29.96 -11.69
N ALA A 262 19.09 -30.02 -11.78
CA ALA A 262 19.96 -30.16 -10.62
C ALA A 262 20.31 -28.80 -9.99
N ALA A 263 20.63 -27.80 -10.81
CA ALA A 263 20.85 -26.42 -10.37
C ALA A 263 20.49 -25.41 -11.46
N TYR A 264 20.08 -24.21 -11.02
CA TYR A 264 19.97 -23.02 -11.86
C TYR A 264 20.42 -21.84 -11.01
N HIS A 265 21.63 -21.35 -11.26
CA HIS A 265 22.21 -20.18 -10.62
C HIS A 265 22.64 -19.21 -11.72
N VAL A 266 22.02 -18.03 -11.73
CA VAL A 266 22.41 -16.93 -12.63
C VAL A 266 22.67 -15.67 -11.82
N GLU A 267 23.93 -15.29 -11.73
CA GLU A 267 24.40 -14.13 -11.00
C GLU A 267 25.25 -13.24 -11.90
N GLY A 268 24.97 -11.94 -11.92
CA GLY A 268 25.76 -10.96 -12.69
C GLY A 268 25.80 -11.27 -14.19
N VAL A 269 24.68 -11.75 -14.74
CA VAL A 269 24.48 -12.06 -16.16
C VAL A 269 23.66 -10.97 -16.84
N ALA A 270 24.04 -10.55 -18.05
CA ALA A 270 23.21 -9.74 -18.94
C ALA A 270 22.46 -10.64 -19.94
N PHE A 271 21.15 -10.53 -20.00
CA PHE A 271 20.29 -11.13 -21.02
C PHE A 271 19.82 -10.02 -21.96
N SER A 272 20.10 -10.12 -23.25
CA SER A 272 19.76 -9.05 -24.22
C SER A 272 19.20 -9.61 -25.53
N ASN A 273 18.18 -8.92 -26.07
CA ASN A 273 17.33 -9.43 -27.15
C ASN A 273 16.84 -10.85 -26.85
N CYS A 274 16.04 -10.99 -25.78
CA CYS A 274 15.52 -12.26 -25.30
C CYS A 274 13.97 -12.25 -25.23
N GLY A 275 13.35 -13.38 -24.87
CA GLY A 275 11.91 -13.61 -25.05
C GLY A 275 11.52 -13.80 -26.52
N GLN A 276 10.37 -14.43 -26.80
CA GLN A 276 9.89 -14.64 -28.18
C GLN A 276 8.50 -14.03 -28.39
N ALA A 277 8.40 -13.11 -29.35
CA ALA A 277 7.17 -12.37 -29.58
C ALA A 277 6.04 -13.24 -30.17
N ASP A 278 6.35 -14.36 -30.84
CA ASP A 278 5.36 -15.25 -31.45
C ASP A 278 4.94 -16.44 -30.56
N ALA A 279 5.65 -16.72 -29.47
CA ALA A 279 5.45 -17.91 -28.63
C ALA A 279 5.33 -17.59 -27.14
N ILE A 280 4.15 -17.82 -26.56
CA ILE A 280 3.96 -17.84 -25.09
C ILE A 280 4.73 -19.05 -24.50
N GLY A 281 5.24 -18.92 -23.27
CA GLY A 281 6.09 -19.92 -22.64
C GLY A 281 7.57 -19.82 -23.00
N ARG A 282 8.05 -18.70 -23.57
CA ARG A 282 9.42 -18.51 -24.06
C ARG A 282 9.99 -17.19 -23.56
N TYR A 283 10.70 -17.24 -22.43
CA TYR A 283 11.06 -16.08 -21.60
C TYR A 283 12.59 -16.03 -21.35
N PRO A 284 13.20 -14.85 -21.14
CA PRO A 284 14.64 -14.70 -20.89
C PRO A 284 15.11 -15.49 -19.67
N VAL A 285 14.40 -15.41 -18.54
CA VAL A 285 14.80 -16.06 -17.28
C VAL A 285 13.59 -16.76 -16.60
N PRO A 286 13.62 -18.10 -16.45
CA PRO A 286 12.74 -18.86 -15.58
C PRO A 286 13.27 -18.84 -14.13
N PRO A 287 12.44 -19.22 -13.14
CA PRO A 287 12.90 -19.56 -11.81
C PRO A 287 13.72 -20.86 -11.79
N GLY A 288 14.69 -20.86 -10.91
CA GLY A 288 15.39 -22.01 -10.38
C GLY A 288 16.44 -21.47 -9.42
N THR A 289 16.64 -22.17 -8.29
CA THR A 289 17.39 -21.77 -7.08
C THR A 289 17.51 -20.26 -6.82
N TYR A 290 18.38 -19.52 -7.52
CA TYR A 290 18.41 -18.05 -7.47
C TYR A 290 18.75 -17.36 -8.80
N ALA A 291 18.29 -16.12 -8.93
CA ALA A 291 18.79 -15.14 -9.90
C ALA A 291 19.18 -13.84 -9.16
N ARG A 292 20.47 -13.46 -9.19
CA ARG A 292 21.01 -12.30 -8.44
C ARG A 292 21.71 -11.26 -9.34
N SER A 293 21.45 -9.99 -9.11
CA SER A 293 22.19 -8.83 -9.70
C SER A 293 22.30 -8.84 -11.24
N ASN A 294 21.42 -9.57 -11.94
CA ASN A 294 21.43 -9.67 -13.40
C ASN A 294 20.90 -8.39 -14.06
N ALA A 295 21.03 -8.29 -15.37
CA ALA A 295 20.35 -7.28 -16.19
C ALA A 295 19.62 -7.98 -17.35
N VAL A 296 18.30 -7.80 -17.46
CA VAL A 296 17.53 -8.20 -18.64
C VAL A 296 17.17 -6.95 -19.42
N SER A 297 17.67 -6.79 -20.64
CA SER A 297 17.38 -5.65 -21.50
C SER A 297 16.74 -6.05 -22.83
N ASP A 298 15.88 -5.18 -23.36
CA ASP A 298 15.35 -5.28 -24.74
C ASP A 298 14.64 -6.61 -24.98
N SER A 299 13.76 -6.97 -24.04
CA SER A 299 13.09 -8.27 -24.04
C SER A 299 11.78 -8.21 -24.82
N ASN A 300 11.66 -9.07 -25.83
CA ASN A 300 10.50 -9.25 -26.70
C ASN A 300 9.32 -9.95 -25.99
N PHE A 301 9.53 -10.37 -24.74
CA PHE A 301 8.52 -10.85 -23.80
C PHE A 301 8.90 -10.36 -22.38
N ARG A 302 8.21 -10.87 -21.35
CA ARG A 302 8.53 -10.69 -19.91
C ARG A 302 10.02 -10.87 -19.59
N ALA A 303 10.51 -10.34 -18.47
CA ALA A 303 11.91 -10.51 -18.07
C ALA A 303 12.14 -11.78 -17.22
N TYR A 304 11.43 -11.89 -16.09
CA TYR A 304 11.48 -13.03 -15.16
C TYR A 304 10.08 -13.63 -15.04
N THR A 305 9.90 -14.92 -15.31
CA THR A 305 8.59 -15.59 -15.21
C THR A 305 8.59 -16.75 -14.23
N VAL A 306 8.14 -16.49 -13.00
CA VAL A 306 7.89 -17.54 -12.00
C VAL A 306 6.64 -18.31 -12.42
N HIS A 307 6.81 -19.59 -12.75
CA HIS A 307 5.77 -20.46 -13.27
C HIS A 307 5.83 -21.80 -12.53
N GLY A 308 4.77 -22.14 -11.78
CA GLY A 308 4.64 -23.41 -11.05
C GLY A 308 5.60 -23.62 -9.87
N THR A 309 6.45 -22.64 -9.54
CA THR A 309 7.66 -22.79 -8.71
C THR A 309 7.57 -22.00 -7.39
N GLN A 310 8.24 -22.50 -6.35
CA GLN A 310 8.22 -21.99 -4.98
C GLN A 310 9.65 -21.79 -4.44
N GLY A 311 9.82 -20.91 -3.44
CA GLY A 311 11.08 -20.75 -2.70
C GLY A 311 12.23 -20.05 -3.43
N VAL A 312 11.98 -19.42 -4.58
CA VAL A 312 13.01 -18.82 -5.44
C VAL A 312 13.47 -17.46 -4.90
N LEU A 313 14.76 -17.17 -4.97
CA LEU A 313 15.32 -15.83 -4.73
C LEU A 313 15.54 -15.08 -6.04
N LEU A 314 14.88 -13.93 -6.20
CA LEU A 314 15.19 -12.91 -7.20
C LEU A 314 15.71 -11.67 -6.44
N GLU A 315 16.99 -11.35 -6.55
CA GLU A 315 17.62 -10.29 -5.75
C GLU A 315 18.47 -9.32 -6.57
N GLY A 316 18.34 -8.01 -6.38
CA GLY A 316 19.20 -7.00 -7.00
C GLY A 316 19.10 -6.88 -8.53
N ASN A 317 18.19 -7.60 -9.17
CA ASN A 317 18.13 -7.67 -10.63
C ASN A 317 17.61 -6.37 -11.26
N VAL A 318 18.09 -6.07 -12.47
CA VAL A 318 17.58 -5.01 -13.34
C VAL A 318 16.75 -5.64 -14.47
N ALA A 319 15.60 -5.07 -14.78
CA ALA A 319 14.80 -5.33 -15.97
C ALA A 319 14.54 -4.01 -16.71
N PHE A 320 14.96 -3.89 -17.97
CA PHE A 320 14.88 -2.65 -18.74
C PHE A 320 14.33 -2.88 -20.16
N ASN A 321 13.44 -1.99 -20.63
CA ASN A 321 12.87 -2.05 -21.98
C ASN A 321 12.25 -3.44 -22.29
N VAL A 322 11.18 -3.77 -21.55
CA VAL A 322 10.56 -5.11 -21.54
C VAL A 322 9.17 -5.04 -22.16
N ALA A 323 8.82 -5.99 -23.05
CA ALA A 323 7.50 -6.07 -23.67
C ALA A 323 6.58 -7.07 -22.94
N GLY A 324 5.44 -6.59 -22.44
CA GLY A 324 4.67 -7.33 -21.42
C GLY A 324 5.30 -7.17 -20.03
N HIS A 325 4.82 -7.94 -19.05
CA HIS A 325 5.17 -7.73 -17.64
C HIS A 325 6.64 -8.04 -17.29
N ALA A 326 7.31 -7.27 -16.44
CA ALA A 326 8.73 -7.54 -16.13
C ALA A 326 8.95 -8.76 -15.20
N TYR A 327 8.42 -8.72 -13.98
CA TYR A 327 8.49 -9.80 -12.99
C TYR A 327 7.10 -10.45 -12.86
N PHE A 328 6.93 -11.65 -13.40
CA PHE A 328 5.61 -12.23 -13.65
C PHE A 328 5.41 -13.59 -12.97
N PHE A 329 4.29 -13.75 -12.26
CA PHE A 329 3.86 -14.99 -11.61
C PHE A 329 2.68 -15.57 -12.40
N GLU A 330 2.80 -16.77 -12.98
CA GLU A 330 1.90 -17.24 -14.04
C GLU A 330 0.63 -17.95 -13.53
N ASP A 331 0.78 -19.08 -12.84
CA ASP A 331 -0.32 -20.03 -12.60
C ASP A 331 -1.14 -19.73 -11.33
N GLY A 332 -0.62 -18.94 -10.38
CA GLY A 332 -1.20 -18.74 -9.04
C GLY A 332 -0.79 -19.81 -8.02
N SER A 333 0.15 -20.70 -8.36
CA SER A 333 0.72 -21.71 -7.45
C SER A 333 2.08 -21.31 -6.87
N GLU A 334 2.57 -20.13 -7.21
CA GLU A 334 3.90 -19.63 -6.90
C GLU A 334 3.93 -18.89 -5.55
N PHE A 335 4.36 -19.57 -4.49
CA PHE A 335 4.43 -19.03 -3.13
C PHE A 335 5.80 -19.27 -2.48
N GLY A 336 6.10 -18.54 -1.40
CA GLY A 336 7.36 -18.61 -0.65
C GLY A 336 8.56 -18.02 -1.40
N ASN A 337 8.36 -17.38 -2.56
CA ASN A 337 9.43 -16.73 -3.32
C ASN A 337 9.80 -15.38 -2.69
N THR A 338 11.05 -14.95 -2.87
CA THR A 338 11.57 -13.68 -2.37
C THR A 338 12.05 -12.81 -3.54
N LEU A 339 11.43 -11.66 -3.70
CA LEU A 339 11.87 -10.57 -4.57
C LEU A 339 12.44 -9.47 -3.67
N ARG A 340 13.76 -9.27 -3.69
CA ARG A 340 14.43 -8.22 -2.91
C ARG A 340 15.24 -7.27 -3.78
N ASN A 341 15.07 -5.96 -3.57
CA ASN A 341 15.86 -4.90 -4.20
C ASN A 341 15.93 -5.01 -5.74
N ASN A 342 14.90 -5.53 -6.40
CA ASN A 342 14.87 -5.61 -7.87
C ASN A 342 14.33 -4.30 -8.46
N LEU A 343 14.88 -3.88 -9.59
CA LEU A 343 14.50 -2.67 -10.31
C LEU A 343 13.92 -3.06 -11.68
N GLY A 344 12.70 -2.62 -11.97
CA GLY A 344 12.14 -2.63 -13.32
C GLY A 344 11.94 -1.21 -13.84
N VAL A 345 12.40 -0.94 -15.05
CA VAL A 345 12.32 0.37 -15.72
C VAL A 345 11.86 0.20 -17.17
N LEU A 346 10.95 1.05 -17.65
CA LEU A 346 10.44 1.05 -19.03
C LEU A 346 9.84 -0.32 -19.42
N VAL A 347 8.71 -0.63 -18.81
CA VAL A 347 7.83 -1.72 -19.23
C VAL A 347 6.89 -1.21 -20.32
N THR A 348 6.68 -2.00 -21.38
CA THR A 348 6.02 -1.56 -22.62
C THR A 348 4.90 -2.52 -23.07
N PRO A 349 3.86 -2.03 -23.75
CA PRO A 349 2.75 -2.86 -24.19
C PRO A 349 3.16 -3.80 -25.33
N LYS A 350 2.70 -5.06 -25.29
CA LYS A 350 3.02 -6.02 -26.34
C LYS A 350 2.09 -5.85 -27.54
N THR A 351 2.61 -5.22 -28.59
CA THR A 351 1.85 -4.83 -29.80
C THR A 351 1.82 -5.89 -30.91
N THR A 352 2.80 -6.80 -30.94
CA THR A 352 2.97 -7.82 -31.99
C THR A 352 2.85 -9.25 -31.44
N GLY A 353 2.53 -10.21 -32.31
CA GLY A 353 2.58 -11.65 -32.03
C GLY A 353 1.64 -12.15 -30.93
N ALA A 354 1.99 -13.28 -30.29
CA ALA A 354 1.20 -13.92 -29.25
C ALA A 354 1.30 -13.16 -27.92
N ARG A 355 0.18 -12.99 -27.20
CA ARG A 355 0.11 -12.23 -25.95
C ARG A 355 -1.09 -12.64 -25.10
N LEU A 356 -1.04 -12.36 -23.80
CA LEU A 356 -2.19 -12.44 -22.90
C LEU A 356 -3.16 -11.26 -23.12
N GLY A 357 -4.27 -11.25 -22.35
CA GLY A 357 -5.15 -10.09 -22.24
C GLY A 357 -4.44 -8.89 -21.61
N SER A 358 -3.66 -9.15 -20.56
CA SER A 358 -2.97 -8.17 -19.72
C SER A 358 -1.77 -7.47 -20.36
N ASP A 359 -1.12 -8.03 -21.39
CA ASP A 359 0.07 -7.43 -22.04
C ASP A 359 -0.25 -6.18 -22.90
N ARG A 360 -1.23 -5.36 -22.52
CA ARG A 360 -1.82 -4.26 -23.33
C ARG A 360 -1.74 -2.92 -22.61
N GLU A 361 -1.90 -1.84 -23.36
CA GLU A 361 -2.14 -0.50 -22.82
C GLU A 361 -3.65 -0.22 -22.75
N GLY A 362 -4.12 0.43 -21.68
CA GLY A 362 -5.46 1.01 -21.61
C GLY A 362 -6.25 0.63 -20.36
N ALA A 363 -7.58 0.81 -20.41
CA ALA A 363 -8.47 0.54 -19.29
C ALA A 363 -8.78 -0.95 -19.06
N ASN A 364 -8.37 -1.82 -19.98
CA ASN A 364 -8.58 -3.28 -19.97
C ASN A 364 -7.25 -3.98 -20.33
N GLY A 365 -6.14 -3.53 -19.74
CA GLY A 365 -4.79 -3.85 -20.18
C GLY A 365 -3.78 -3.71 -19.05
N ASP A 366 -3.69 -4.77 -18.26
CA ASP A 366 -3.16 -4.77 -16.88
C ASP A 366 -1.64 -4.92 -16.81
N LEU A 367 -0.94 -4.39 -17.81
CA LEU A 367 0.50 -4.42 -18.00
C LEU A 367 1.20 -3.90 -16.73
N SER A 368 2.14 -4.65 -16.16
CA SER A 368 2.76 -4.27 -14.89
C SER A 368 4.25 -4.59 -14.79
N VAL A 369 4.98 -3.81 -13.98
CA VAL A 369 6.38 -4.14 -13.66
C VAL A 369 6.45 -5.40 -12.79
N PHE A 370 5.59 -5.50 -11.77
CA PHE A 370 5.42 -6.69 -10.94
C PHE A 370 3.99 -7.22 -11.08
N TRP A 371 3.85 -8.48 -11.51
CA TRP A 371 2.58 -9.19 -11.69
C TRP A 371 2.56 -10.42 -10.78
N LEU A 372 1.64 -10.42 -9.82
CA LEU A 372 1.64 -11.35 -8.69
C LEU A 372 0.29 -12.07 -8.59
N THR A 373 0.23 -13.32 -9.05
CA THR A 373 -0.99 -14.15 -9.05
C THR A 373 -1.25 -14.90 -7.74
N ASN A 374 -0.27 -14.89 -6.83
CA ASN A 374 -0.37 -15.44 -5.48
C ASN A 374 0.31 -14.49 -4.47
N PRO A 375 -0.36 -14.13 -3.36
CA PRO A 375 0.13 -13.09 -2.45
C PRO A 375 1.14 -13.59 -1.40
N ASN A 376 1.31 -14.91 -1.19
CA ASN A 376 2.24 -15.44 -0.20
C ASN A 376 3.68 -15.45 -0.72
N ASN A 377 4.26 -14.26 -0.90
CA ASN A 377 5.63 -14.04 -1.34
C ASN A 377 6.23 -12.84 -0.59
N THR A 378 7.56 -12.75 -0.53
CA THR A 378 8.29 -11.65 0.08
C THR A 378 8.70 -10.64 -0.98
N LEU A 379 8.31 -9.38 -0.82
CA LEU A 379 8.64 -8.24 -1.67
C LEU A 379 9.25 -7.13 -0.80
N GLU A 380 10.57 -6.99 -0.85
CA GLU A 380 11.32 -6.00 -0.07
C GLU A 380 12.14 -5.07 -0.97
N GLY A 381 12.02 -3.75 -0.81
CA GLY A 381 12.91 -2.78 -1.48
C GLY A 381 12.86 -2.73 -3.01
N ASN A 382 11.87 -3.36 -3.65
CA ASN A 382 11.76 -3.41 -5.12
C ASN A 382 11.23 -2.09 -5.68
N ILE A 383 11.67 -1.71 -6.87
CA ILE A 383 11.40 -0.42 -7.51
C ILE A 383 10.75 -0.65 -8.87
N ALA A 384 9.61 0.01 -9.10
CA ALA A 384 8.82 -0.08 -10.32
C ALA A 384 8.71 1.29 -11.01
N ALA A 385 9.66 1.58 -11.90
CA ALA A 385 9.74 2.83 -12.63
C ALA A 385 9.19 2.68 -14.06
N ALA A 386 8.58 3.74 -14.59
CA ALA A 386 8.25 3.90 -16.01
C ALA A 386 7.44 2.72 -16.63
N SER A 387 6.11 2.78 -16.51
CA SER A 387 5.18 1.88 -17.22
C SER A 387 3.92 2.64 -17.64
N PRO A 388 3.38 2.47 -18.87
CA PRO A 388 2.07 3.01 -19.21
C PRO A 388 0.92 2.20 -18.56
N GLY A 389 1.26 1.12 -17.84
CA GLY A 389 0.41 0.42 -16.90
C GLY A 389 0.93 0.52 -15.46
N TRP A 390 0.87 -0.56 -14.70
CA TRP A 390 1.05 -0.60 -13.25
C TRP A 390 2.52 -0.75 -12.82
N GLY A 391 2.83 -0.26 -11.63
CA GLY A 391 4.03 -0.63 -10.89
C GLY A 391 3.88 -2.05 -10.35
N PHE A 392 3.04 -2.22 -9.34
CA PHE A 392 2.71 -3.52 -8.74
C PHE A 392 1.23 -3.86 -8.97
N PHE A 393 0.93 -5.08 -9.42
CA PHE A 393 -0.42 -5.64 -9.47
C PHE A 393 -0.44 -6.99 -8.75
N VAL A 394 -1.20 -7.07 -7.65
CA VAL A 394 -1.51 -8.33 -6.95
C VAL A 394 -2.92 -8.79 -7.34
N HIS A 395 -3.02 -9.56 -8.42
CA HIS A 395 -4.27 -10.15 -8.93
C HIS A 395 -4.39 -11.59 -8.43
N THR A 396 -5.01 -11.79 -7.28
CA THR A 396 -5.06 -13.11 -6.64
C THR A 396 -6.09 -14.04 -7.30
N ARG A 397 -5.62 -15.13 -7.94
CA ARG A 397 -6.51 -16.07 -8.63
C ARG A 397 -7.47 -16.81 -7.67
N LEU A 398 -8.57 -17.32 -8.20
CA LEU A 398 -9.49 -18.21 -7.47
C LEU A 398 -8.86 -19.55 -7.07
N ALA A 399 -8.11 -20.14 -8.01
CA ALA A 399 -7.35 -21.38 -7.87
C ALA A 399 -6.24 -21.39 -8.93
N PRO A 400 -5.21 -22.24 -8.80
CA PRO A 400 -4.17 -22.34 -9.82
C PRO A 400 -4.71 -22.71 -11.21
N ARG A 401 -4.00 -22.27 -12.24
CA ARG A 401 -4.24 -22.56 -13.66
C ARG A 401 -3.29 -23.64 -14.19
N GLY A 402 -3.32 -23.83 -15.51
CA GLY A 402 -2.35 -24.65 -16.24
C GLY A 402 -2.22 -26.09 -15.71
N LEU A 403 -0.99 -26.58 -15.71
CA LEU A 403 -0.62 -27.86 -15.10
C LEU A 403 -0.56 -27.74 -13.56
N SER A 404 -0.40 -26.53 -13.01
CA SER A 404 -0.44 -26.32 -11.56
C SER A 404 -1.80 -26.68 -10.93
N LYS A 405 -2.90 -26.59 -11.68
CA LYS A 405 -4.26 -26.85 -11.17
C LYS A 405 -4.45 -28.28 -10.68
N SER A 406 -3.92 -29.26 -11.40
CA SER A 406 -3.97 -30.68 -11.02
C SER A 406 -2.87 -31.06 -10.03
N ARG A 407 -1.71 -30.39 -10.08
CA ARG A 407 -0.60 -30.56 -9.14
C ARG A 407 -0.91 -30.02 -7.74
N TRP A 408 -1.59 -28.88 -7.65
CA TRP A 408 -1.81 -28.11 -6.43
C TRP A 408 -3.30 -27.78 -6.18
N PRO A 409 -4.22 -28.77 -6.21
CA PRO A 409 -5.67 -28.52 -6.21
C PRO A 409 -6.23 -27.89 -4.93
N GLY A 410 -5.44 -27.82 -3.85
CA GLY A 410 -5.81 -27.18 -2.58
C GLY A 410 -5.53 -25.67 -2.49
N ILE A 411 -4.66 -25.10 -3.34
CA ILE A 411 -4.25 -23.68 -3.22
C ILE A 411 -5.42 -22.76 -3.61
N ARG A 412 -5.66 -21.70 -2.82
CA ARG A 412 -6.68 -20.67 -3.06
C ARG A 412 -6.05 -19.28 -2.90
N PRO A 413 -5.45 -18.70 -3.94
CA PRO A 413 -4.68 -17.46 -3.82
C PRO A 413 -5.49 -16.30 -3.22
N PHE A 414 -6.75 -16.13 -3.64
CA PHE A 414 -7.69 -15.16 -3.06
C PHE A 414 -8.05 -15.37 -1.59
N ARG A 415 -7.64 -16.48 -0.96
CA ARG A 415 -7.76 -16.74 0.49
C ARG A 415 -6.42 -16.79 1.22
N THR A 416 -5.33 -16.66 0.48
CA THR A 416 -3.98 -16.76 1.02
C THR A 416 -3.57 -15.39 1.59
N PRO A 417 -2.96 -15.32 2.80
CA PRO A 417 -2.39 -14.08 3.30
C PRO A 417 -1.31 -13.50 2.37
N LEU A 418 -1.14 -12.18 2.43
CA LEU A 418 0.07 -11.54 1.92
C LEU A 418 1.27 -12.08 2.71
N GLY A 419 2.40 -12.29 2.04
CA GLY A 419 3.68 -12.46 2.70
C GLY A 419 4.17 -11.12 3.26
N ARG A 420 5.41 -10.75 2.96
CA ARG A 420 5.97 -9.47 3.43
C ARG A 420 6.02 -8.47 2.28
N PHE A 421 5.48 -7.26 2.47
CA PHE A 421 5.58 -6.17 1.50
C PHE A 421 6.11 -4.91 2.20
N PHE A 422 7.39 -4.60 1.98
CA PHE A 422 8.12 -3.60 2.78
C PHE A 422 9.10 -2.77 1.95
N GLY A 423 8.97 -1.44 2.01
CA GLY A 423 9.95 -0.52 1.44
C GLY A 423 10.06 -0.51 -0.09
N ASN A 424 9.11 -1.13 -0.80
CA ASN A 424 9.02 -1.06 -2.26
C ASN A 424 8.61 0.36 -2.70
N SER A 425 8.90 0.76 -3.94
CA SER A 425 8.49 2.05 -4.49
C SER A 425 8.07 1.98 -5.95
N ALA A 426 7.22 2.91 -6.41
CA ALA A 426 6.82 2.99 -7.82
C ALA A 426 6.62 4.43 -8.30
N HIS A 427 6.93 4.73 -9.57
CA HIS A 427 6.71 6.06 -10.16
C HIS A 427 6.71 6.06 -11.68
N SER A 428 6.20 7.15 -12.27
CA SER A 428 6.06 7.27 -13.74
C SER A 428 5.19 6.13 -14.30
N VAL A 429 4.11 5.82 -13.56
CA VAL A 429 3.22 4.68 -13.79
C VAL A 429 1.75 5.12 -13.86
N ARG A 430 0.89 4.30 -14.48
CA ARG A 430 -0.56 4.46 -14.43
C ARG A 430 -1.07 4.37 -12.99
N MET A 431 -0.68 3.30 -12.30
CA MET A 431 -0.94 3.11 -10.88
C MET A 431 0.27 2.49 -10.16
N CYS A 432 0.60 2.96 -8.96
CA CYS A 432 1.73 2.45 -8.19
C CYS A 432 1.48 1.03 -7.62
N LEU A 433 0.30 0.77 -7.03
CA LEU A 433 -0.05 -0.55 -6.47
C LEU A 433 -1.56 -0.84 -6.57
N GLU A 434 -1.92 -1.93 -7.25
CA GLU A 434 -3.28 -2.49 -7.34
C GLU A 434 -3.37 -3.87 -6.65
N MET A 435 -4.47 -4.14 -5.95
CA MET A 435 -4.71 -5.41 -5.24
C MET A 435 -6.18 -5.89 -5.34
N GLU A 436 -6.46 -6.94 -6.12
CA GLU A 436 -7.81 -7.53 -6.24
C GLU A 436 -7.79 -9.04 -6.56
N ALA A 437 -8.94 -9.61 -6.94
CA ALA A 437 -9.10 -11.05 -7.15
C ALA A 437 -10.11 -11.45 -8.25
N ASP A 438 -10.55 -10.50 -9.10
CA ASP A 438 -11.57 -10.75 -10.12
C ASP A 438 -11.11 -10.57 -11.57
N GLY A 439 -11.61 -11.47 -12.42
CA GLY A 439 -12.04 -11.11 -13.77
C GLY A 439 -10.98 -11.06 -14.88
N VAL A 440 -9.75 -10.57 -14.62
CA VAL A 440 -8.79 -10.15 -15.68
C VAL A 440 -8.61 -11.19 -16.78
N ASP A 441 -8.39 -12.46 -16.42
CA ASP A 441 -8.16 -13.55 -17.37
C ASP A 441 -9.45 -14.31 -17.80
N GLY A 442 -10.62 -13.67 -17.70
CA GLY A 442 -11.93 -14.09 -18.22
C GLY A 442 -12.59 -15.30 -17.52
N GLY A 443 -11.85 -16.40 -17.39
CA GLY A 443 -12.22 -17.62 -16.65
C GLY A 443 -11.83 -17.63 -15.17
N ASP A 444 -11.21 -16.56 -14.67
CA ASP A 444 -11.01 -16.32 -13.22
C ASP A 444 -12.11 -15.41 -12.64
N SER A 445 -13.05 -14.95 -13.47
CA SER A 445 -14.36 -14.53 -13.00
C SER A 445 -15.02 -15.69 -12.24
N PRO A 446 -15.52 -15.50 -11.02
CA PRO A 446 -16.50 -16.41 -10.47
C PRO A 446 -17.69 -16.54 -11.41
N ALA A 447 -18.47 -17.61 -11.26
CA ALA A 447 -19.89 -17.46 -11.56
C ALA A 447 -20.39 -16.34 -10.63
N VAL A 448 -20.78 -15.19 -11.21
CA VAL A 448 -21.28 -14.04 -10.45
C VAL A 448 -22.63 -14.44 -9.87
N ASP A 449 -22.60 -15.03 -8.67
CA ASP A 449 -23.78 -15.20 -7.86
C ASP A 449 -24.26 -13.80 -7.43
N PRO A 450 -25.44 -13.33 -7.86
CA PRO A 450 -25.99 -12.03 -7.46
C PRO A 450 -26.35 -11.94 -5.95
N ASN A 451 -25.96 -12.95 -5.17
CA ASN A 451 -26.14 -13.02 -3.72
C ASN A 451 -24.80 -13.20 -2.97
N SER A 452 -23.68 -13.27 -3.69
CA SER A 452 -22.32 -13.25 -3.14
C SER A 452 -21.69 -11.87 -3.44
N PRO A 453 -20.77 -11.37 -2.60
CA PRO A 453 -19.76 -10.42 -3.08
C PRO A 453 -19.05 -11.01 -4.31
N PRO A 454 -18.47 -10.19 -5.21
CA PRO A 454 -17.51 -10.68 -6.19
C PRO A 454 -16.35 -11.42 -5.48
N ALA A 455 -15.52 -12.12 -6.24
CA ALA A 455 -14.28 -12.65 -5.65
C ALA A 455 -13.39 -11.47 -5.30
N ASN A 456 -13.38 -11.14 -4.02
CA ASN A 456 -12.49 -10.19 -3.41
C ASN A 456 -11.37 -11.00 -2.74
N TRP A 457 -10.20 -10.41 -2.59
CA TRP A 457 -9.15 -11.04 -1.81
C TRP A 457 -9.59 -11.06 -0.34
N GLN A 458 -9.77 -12.27 0.21
CA GLN A 458 -10.27 -12.56 1.55
C GLN A 458 -9.24 -13.42 2.30
N PRO A 459 -8.08 -12.84 2.67
CA PRO A 459 -7.00 -13.59 3.28
C PRO A 459 -7.40 -14.12 4.65
N VAL A 460 -7.14 -15.40 4.91
CA VAL A 460 -7.43 -16.07 6.19
C VAL A 460 -6.22 -16.77 6.76
N ASN A 461 -6.12 -16.77 8.08
CA ASN A 461 -5.12 -17.51 8.85
C ASN A 461 -5.44 -19.01 8.85
N ALA A 462 -4.49 -19.83 9.30
CA ALA A 462 -4.64 -21.30 9.35
C ALA A 462 -5.75 -21.80 10.30
N ASP A 463 -6.21 -20.96 11.24
CA ASP A 463 -7.35 -21.22 12.13
C ASP A 463 -8.71 -20.80 11.54
N GLY A 464 -8.72 -20.22 10.33
CA GLY A 464 -9.91 -19.69 9.67
C GLY A 464 -10.30 -18.26 10.08
N SER A 465 -9.54 -17.60 10.97
CA SER A 465 -9.71 -16.18 11.26
C SER A 465 -9.25 -15.29 10.10
N TRP A 466 -9.72 -14.04 10.05
CA TRP A 466 -9.26 -13.07 9.05
C TRP A 466 -7.78 -12.72 9.26
N ALA A 467 -6.97 -12.86 8.20
CA ALA A 467 -5.60 -12.37 8.20
C ALA A 467 -5.56 -10.89 7.80
N GLU A 468 -4.63 -10.13 8.38
CA GLU A 468 -4.48 -8.70 8.11
C GLU A 468 -3.47 -8.46 6.98
N THR A 469 -3.90 -7.86 5.88
CA THR A 469 -2.98 -7.41 4.82
C THR A 469 -2.25 -6.16 5.27
N ARG A 470 -0.91 -6.15 5.21
CA ARG A 470 -0.08 -5.05 5.73
C ARG A 470 0.99 -4.63 4.72
N ILE A 471 0.91 -3.37 4.30
CA ILE A 471 1.84 -2.69 3.39
C ILE A 471 2.69 -1.72 4.20
N GLU A 472 4.01 -1.87 4.15
CA GLU A 472 4.94 -1.08 4.96
C GLU A 472 5.85 -0.19 4.11
N ARG A 473 6.02 1.07 4.49
CA ARG A 473 7.04 1.98 3.95
C ARG A 473 7.05 2.12 2.41
N PHE A 474 5.89 1.89 1.78
CA PHE A 474 5.72 2.05 0.34
C PHE A 474 5.75 3.53 -0.05
N SER A 475 6.52 3.88 -1.09
CA SER A 475 6.50 5.22 -1.68
C SER A 475 6.00 5.22 -3.12
N CYS A 476 5.24 6.25 -3.47
CA CYS A 476 4.69 6.44 -4.81
C CYS A 476 4.85 7.91 -5.23
N HIS A 477 5.29 8.17 -6.45
CA HIS A 477 5.22 9.52 -7.02
C HIS A 477 4.94 9.57 -8.51
N HIS A 478 4.46 10.72 -9.01
CA HIS A 478 4.25 10.97 -10.44
C HIS A 478 3.46 9.85 -11.14
N ALA A 479 2.42 9.34 -10.47
CA ALA A 479 1.52 8.36 -11.07
C ALA A 479 0.36 9.08 -11.77
N PHE A 480 0.10 8.76 -13.04
CA PHE A 480 -0.76 9.58 -13.90
C PHE A 480 -2.26 9.22 -13.85
N VAL A 481 -2.66 8.21 -13.05
CA VAL A 481 -4.07 7.94 -12.71
C VAL A 481 -4.27 7.83 -11.20
N ALA A 482 -3.53 6.97 -10.52
CA ALA A 482 -3.68 6.76 -9.07
C ALA A 482 -2.39 6.25 -8.42
N GLY A 483 -2.28 6.32 -7.09
CA GLY A 483 -1.21 5.69 -6.34
C GLY A 483 -1.60 4.27 -5.96
N PHE A 484 -2.63 4.14 -5.14
CA PHE A 484 -3.06 2.86 -4.60
C PHE A 484 -4.55 2.63 -4.77
N TRP A 485 -4.91 1.41 -5.16
CA TRP A 485 -6.27 0.90 -5.12
C TRP A 485 -6.29 -0.57 -4.69
N ALA A 486 -7.28 -0.97 -3.88
CA ALA A 486 -7.44 -2.36 -3.46
C ALA A 486 -8.89 -2.74 -3.15
N ARG A 487 -9.28 -3.96 -3.54
CA ARG A 487 -10.61 -4.54 -3.28
C ARG A 487 -10.56 -5.78 -2.41
N MET A 488 -10.68 -5.58 -1.10
CA MET A 488 -10.53 -6.65 -0.09
C MET A 488 -11.28 -6.38 1.22
N GLY A 489 -10.99 -7.20 2.24
CA GLY A 489 -11.37 -6.97 3.64
C GLY A 489 -10.45 -5.95 4.35
N SER A 490 -10.09 -6.22 5.61
CA SER A 490 -9.27 -5.31 6.42
C SER A 490 -7.80 -5.28 5.99
N MET A 491 -7.22 -4.07 5.92
CA MET A 491 -5.80 -3.88 5.58
C MET A 491 -5.18 -2.65 6.23
N ARG A 492 -3.85 -2.61 6.32
CA ARG A 492 -3.08 -1.45 6.80
C ARG A 492 -2.06 -0.97 5.78
N LEU A 493 -2.11 0.32 5.46
CA LEU A 493 -0.99 1.06 4.86
C LEU A 493 -0.26 1.79 6.00
N VAL A 494 1.03 1.48 6.22
CA VAL A 494 1.79 1.98 7.37
C VAL A 494 3.09 2.66 6.94
N SER A 495 3.29 3.89 7.40
CA SER A 495 4.43 4.76 7.09
C SER A 495 4.66 4.94 5.58
N THR A 496 3.57 5.06 4.81
CA THR A 496 3.60 5.21 3.35
C THR A 496 3.71 6.67 2.92
N ALA A 497 4.24 6.93 1.73
CA ALA A 497 4.46 8.28 1.23
C ALA A 497 4.02 8.44 -0.23
N TRP A 498 3.31 9.52 -0.53
CA TRP A 498 2.64 9.74 -1.82
C TRP A 498 2.88 11.19 -2.25
N ALA A 499 3.42 11.41 -3.45
CA ALA A 499 3.71 12.75 -3.95
C ALA A 499 3.34 12.93 -5.43
N ASP A 500 2.78 14.08 -5.79
CA ASP A 500 2.50 14.41 -7.20
C ASP A 500 1.61 13.35 -7.89
N THR A 501 0.54 12.89 -7.22
CA THR A 501 -0.37 11.84 -7.70
C THR A 501 -1.82 12.30 -7.51
N PRO A 502 -2.72 12.21 -8.52
CA PRO A 502 -4.06 12.81 -8.46
C PRO A 502 -5.04 12.03 -7.55
N GLU A 503 -5.03 10.70 -7.61
CA GLU A 503 -5.70 9.82 -6.63
C GLU A 503 -4.68 9.03 -5.81
N ALA A 504 -4.23 9.54 -4.66
CA ALA A 504 -3.12 8.94 -3.91
C ALA A 504 -3.44 7.56 -3.31
N VAL A 505 -4.55 7.43 -2.57
CA VAL A 505 -4.98 6.18 -1.91
C VAL A 505 -6.50 6.08 -1.98
N GLN A 506 -7.00 5.03 -2.64
CA GLN A 506 -8.41 4.62 -2.60
C GLN A 506 -8.52 3.21 -2.01
N PHE A 507 -9.43 3.02 -1.06
CA PHE A 507 -9.81 1.68 -0.59
C PHE A 507 -11.17 1.33 -1.19
N ALA A 508 -11.27 0.24 -1.94
CA ALA A 508 -12.55 -0.39 -2.28
C ALA A 508 -12.81 -1.52 -1.28
N THR A 509 -12.92 -1.19 0.01
CA THR A 509 -13.30 -2.18 1.02
C THR A 509 -14.64 -2.80 0.63
N THR A 510 -14.92 -4.03 1.03
CA THR A 510 -16.17 -4.72 0.65
C THR A 510 -17.38 -4.32 1.52
N GLY A 511 -17.40 -3.06 1.96
CA GLY A 511 -18.00 -2.61 3.21
C GLY A 511 -19.40 -1.99 3.11
N THR A 512 -20.06 -1.90 1.96
CA THR A 512 -21.40 -1.25 1.87
C THR A 512 -22.55 -1.94 2.62
N HIS A 513 -22.31 -2.98 3.43
CA HIS A 513 -23.37 -3.74 4.12
C HIS A 513 -22.89 -4.38 5.44
N VAL A 514 -23.79 -4.52 6.43
CA VAL A 514 -23.50 -5.06 7.77
C VAL A 514 -22.82 -6.43 7.83
N THR A 515 -22.97 -7.24 6.80
CA THR A 515 -22.47 -8.63 6.76
C THR A 515 -20.98 -8.74 6.47
N THR A 516 -20.31 -7.67 6.01
CA THR A 516 -18.95 -7.79 5.46
C THR A 516 -17.90 -7.17 6.38
N PRO A 517 -16.98 -7.97 6.95
CA PRO A 517 -15.87 -7.44 7.77
C PRO A 517 -14.85 -6.71 6.89
N GLY A 518 -14.51 -5.49 7.28
CA GLY A 518 -13.51 -4.69 6.59
C GLY A 518 -13.29 -3.36 7.29
N THR A 519 -12.05 -3.08 7.68
CA THR A 519 -11.62 -1.76 8.11
C THR A 519 -10.24 -1.49 7.54
N SER A 520 -10.13 -0.42 6.77
CA SER A 520 -8.85 0.02 6.22
C SER A 520 -8.18 1.01 7.14
N TYR A 521 -6.88 0.85 7.34
CA TYR A 521 -6.10 1.71 8.22
C TYR A 521 -5.00 2.42 7.43
N LEU A 522 -4.90 3.73 7.61
CA LEU A 522 -3.82 4.54 7.06
C LEU A 522 -3.06 5.16 8.22
N ILE A 523 -1.84 4.69 8.48
CA ILE A 523 -1.09 5.00 9.69
C ILE A 523 0.24 5.66 9.32
N ASN A 524 0.51 6.83 9.89
CA ASN A 524 1.73 7.63 9.68
C ASN A 524 2.02 7.94 8.20
N ALA A 525 0.97 8.16 7.40
CA ALA A 525 1.12 8.41 5.97
C ALA A 525 1.44 9.88 5.65
N LEU A 526 2.28 10.09 4.64
CA LEU A 526 2.66 11.39 4.11
C LEU A 526 2.03 11.60 2.72
N PHE A 527 1.25 12.66 2.56
CA PHE A 527 0.74 13.14 1.27
C PHE A 527 1.40 14.47 0.91
N VAL A 528 1.94 14.58 -0.29
CA VAL A 528 2.51 15.81 -0.85
C VAL A 528 1.76 16.14 -2.15
N GLY A 529 1.02 17.25 -2.15
CA GLY A 529 0.25 17.67 -3.33
C GLY A 529 1.18 17.99 -4.51
N TYR A 530 2.05 18.97 -4.32
CA TYR A 530 3.18 19.29 -5.22
C TYR A 530 4.51 19.27 -4.48
N SER A 531 5.42 18.40 -4.94
CA SER A 531 6.83 18.38 -4.53
C SER A 531 7.63 19.49 -5.20
N ASP A 532 8.94 19.52 -4.95
CA ASP A 532 9.88 20.41 -5.65
C ASP A 532 10.25 19.91 -7.06
N ASN A 533 9.85 18.68 -7.42
CA ASN A 533 10.04 18.18 -8.78
C ASN A 533 8.94 18.73 -9.71
N THR A 534 9.33 19.66 -10.57
CA THR A 534 8.46 20.29 -11.57
C THR A 534 8.18 19.46 -12.81
N GLY A 535 8.79 18.28 -12.99
CA GLY A 535 8.84 17.63 -14.30
C GLY A 535 9.49 18.51 -15.39
N ASP A 536 9.17 18.21 -16.65
CA ASP A 536 9.83 18.78 -17.84
C ASP A 536 8.88 19.46 -18.84
N LYS A 537 9.39 20.37 -19.68
CA LYS A 537 8.60 21.09 -20.70
C LYS A 537 8.34 20.26 -21.96
N GLY A 538 7.71 19.10 -21.79
CA GLY A 538 7.42 18.16 -22.87
C GLY A 538 6.65 16.92 -22.40
N GLY A 539 6.96 15.79 -23.02
CA GLY A 539 6.35 14.48 -22.77
C GLY A 539 5.16 14.15 -23.68
N ASP A 540 4.80 12.87 -23.70
CA ASP A 540 3.63 12.35 -24.42
C ASP A 540 2.32 12.80 -23.75
N ALA A 541 1.47 13.46 -24.54
CA ALA A 541 0.16 13.99 -24.14
C ALA A 541 -0.87 12.92 -23.73
N ARG A 542 -0.54 11.62 -23.84
CA ARG A 542 -1.29 10.54 -23.20
C ARG A 542 -1.18 10.55 -21.68
N TYR A 543 0.00 10.84 -21.15
CA TYR A 543 0.32 10.70 -19.72
C TYR A 543 0.32 12.05 -19.00
N GLN A 544 0.90 13.08 -19.62
CA GLN A 544 1.14 14.36 -18.97
C GLN A 544 0.80 15.57 -19.82
N ARG A 545 0.79 16.73 -19.17
CA ARG A 545 0.75 18.05 -19.83
C ARG A 545 1.56 19.05 -19.03
N TRP A 546 2.10 20.06 -19.70
CA TRP A 546 2.70 21.21 -19.03
C TRP A 546 1.64 22.23 -18.61
N ASP A 547 1.55 22.53 -17.31
CA ASP A 547 0.75 23.66 -16.83
C ASP A 547 1.61 24.93 -16.74
N ALA A 548 1.37 25.86 -17.66
CA ALA A 548 2.11 27.11 -17.76
C ALA A 548 1.81 28.13 -16.65
N ARG A 549 0.76 27.94 -15.83
CA ARG A 549 0.44 28.78 -14.66
C ARG A 549 1.15 28.28 -13.41
N LEU A 550 1.22 26.95 -13.26
CA LEU A 550 1.91 26.29 -12.15
C LEU A 550 3.43 26.13 -12.40
N GLY A 551 3.87 26.22 -13.66
CA GLY A 551 5.27 26.09 -14.04
C GLY A 551 5.81 24.66 -13.90
N ARG A 552 4.94 23.65 -14.10
CA ARG A 552 5.28 22.23 -13.93
C ARG A 552 4.46 21.29 -14.80
N SER A 553 4.92 20.06 -14.94
CA SER A 553 4.13 18.91 -15.39
C SER A 553 3.00 18.59 -14.40
N VAL A 554 1.85 18.21 -14.96
CA VAL A 554 0.67 17.70 -14.25
C VAL A 554 0.07 16.52 -15.03
N PRO A 555 -0.63 15.57 -14.38
CA PRO A 555 -1.26 14.45 -15.07
C PRO A 555 -2.43 14.93 -15.94
N ARG A 556 -2.86 14.09 -16.90
CA ARG A 556 -3.97 14.47 -17.79
C ARG A 556 -5.35 14.41 -17.12
N LEU A 557 -5.55 13.49 -16.17
CA LEU A 557 -6.82 13.30 -15.44
C LEU A 557 -6.84 14.16 -14.17
N GLU A 558 -8.00 14.78 -13.89
CA GLU A 558 -8.14 15.79 -12.81
C GLU A 558 -9.06 15.37 -11.65
N ASP A 559 -9.72 14.21 -11.74
CA ASP A 559 -10.54 13.69 -10.63
C ASP A 559 -9.67 13.34 -9.42
N VAL A 560 -10.04 13.87 -8.25
CA VAL A 560 -9.18 13.92 -7.06
C VAL A 560 -9.44 12.74 -6.11
N SER A 561 -8.36 12.24 -5.50
CA SER A 561 -8.39 11.22 -4.42
C SER A 561 -9.53 11.43 -3.42
N GLY A 562 -10.18 10.35 -3.00
CA GLY A 562 -11.11 10.44 -1.88
C GLY A 562 -11.40 9.16 -1.12
N LEU A 563 -12.03 9.34 0.04
CA LEU A 563 -12.69 8.25 0.75
C LEU A 563 -13.68 7.56 -0.19
N TYR A 564 -13.64 6.24 -0.20
CA TYR A 564 -14.47 5.36 -0.99
C TYR A 564 -14.85 4.16 -0.12
N ASP A 565 -16.10 3.72 -0.23
CA ASP A 565 -16.67 2.60 0.54
C ASP A 565 -16.56 2.74 2.09
N GLY A 566 -16.30 1.64 2.79
CA GLY A 566 -16.39 1.43 4.24
C GLY A 566 -15.35 2.13 5.12
N PRO A 567 -15.21 1.71 6.40
CA PRO A 567 -14.51 2.51 7.41
C PRO A 567 -13.01 2.60 7.14
N VAL A 568 -12.56 3.84 6.91
CA VAL A 568 -11.14 4.20 6.81
C VAL A 568 -10.71 4.91 8.10
N VAL A 569 -9.76 4.32 8.82
CA VAL A 569 -9.20 4.85 10.06
C VAL A 569 -7.82 5.45 9.79
N MET A 570 -7.76 6.77 9.75
CA MET A 570 -6.56 7.56 9.48
C MET A 570 -5.90 8.01 10.79
N ARG A 571 -4.60 7.77 10.96
CA ARG A 571 -3.84 8.14 12.16
C ARG A 571 -2.48 8.70 11.79
N GLY A 572 -2.12 9.88 12.30
CA GLY A 572 -0.79 10.48 12.06
C GLY A 572 -0.57 10.93 10.61
N VAL A 573 -1.63 11.21 9.86
CA VAL A 573 -1.55 11.60 8.45
C VAL A 573 -1.04 13.04 8.30
N THR A 574 -0.01 13.25 7.50
CA THR A 574 0.55 14.58 7.21
C THR A 574 0.28 14.95 5.74
N ALA A 575 -0.31 16.11 5.49
CA ALA A 575 -0.66 16.59 4.16
C ALA A 575 -0.02 17.95 3.85
N ARG A 576 0.93 17.95 2.91
CA ARG A 576 1.80 19.10 2.60
C ARG A 576 1.60 19.63 1.18
N ARG A 577 1.70 20.96 1.01
CA ARG A 577 1.72 21.67 -0.29
C ARG A 577 0.61 21.22 -1.26
N PHE A 578 -0.62 21.14 -0.79
CA PHE A 578 -1.77 20.97 -1.69
C PHE A 578 -2.17 22.31 -2.34
N PRO A 579 -2.56 22.33 -3.62
CA PRO A 579 -3.16 23.51 -4.25
C PRO A 579 -4.35 24.03 -3.45
N PRO A 580 -4.62 25.35 -3.39
CA PRO A 580 -5.67 25.90 -2.51
C PRO A 580 -7.09 25.36 -2.75
N SER A 581 -7.36 24.87 -3.95
CA SER A 581 -8.63 24.25 -4.40
C SER A 581 -8.68 22.73 -4.26
N THR A 582 -7.59 22.06 -3.90
CA THR A 582 -7.48 20.60 -3.85
C THR A 582 -7.48 20.13 -2.40
N ALA A 583 -8.38 19.21 -2.07
CA ALA A 583 -8.47 18.67 -0.72
C ALA A 583 -7.40 17.61 -0.47
N SER A 584 -6.77 17.65 0.71
CA SER A 584 -5.87 16.57 1.15
C SER A 584 -6.59 15.26 1.49
N ILE A 585 -7.89 15.32 1.78
CA ILE A 585 -8.79 14.16 1.94
C ILE A 585 -10.09 14.50 1.19
N GLY A 586 -10.33 13.86 0.05
CA GLY A 586 -11.56 14.04 -0.71
C GLY A 586 -12.63 12.98 -0.40
N VAL A 587 -13.66 12.97 -1.24
CA VAL A 587 -14.58 11.83 -1.48
C VAL A 587 -14.67 11.69 -2.99
N ARG A 588 -14.55 10.46 -3.50
CA ARG A 588 -14.46 10.17 -4.94
C ARG A 588 -15.60 10.81 -5.75
N SER A 589 -15.27 11.43 -6.89
CA SER A 589 -16.25 11.92 -7.87
C SER A 589 -17.24 10.83 -8.31
N TYR A 590 -18.50 11.23 -8.55
CA TYR A 590 -19.57 10.36 -9.06
C TYR A 590 -19.82 9.07 -8.24
N ASN A 591 -19.59 9.11 -6.92
CA ASN A 591 -19.67 7.93 -6.08
C ASN A 591 -21.14 7.55 -5.80
N SER A 592 -21.61 6.45 -6.40
CA SER A 592 -22.92 5.86 -6.09
C SER A 592 -22.94 4.99 -4.83
N PHE A 593 -21.78 4.61 -4.30
CA PHE A 593 -21.64 3.74 -3.13
C PHE A 593 -21.63 4.56 -1.85
N GLN A 594 -22.38 4.12 -0.86
CA GLN A 594 -22.61 4.86 0.38
C GLN A 594 -21.47 4.66 1.39
N MET A 595 -21.29 5.65 2.26
CA MET A 595 -20.08 5.79 3.08
C MET A 595 -20.27 5.39 4.55
N ALA A 596 -19.24 4.79 5.15
CA ALA A 596 -19.26 4.46 6.58
C ALA A 596 -19.11 5.68 7.50
N ALA A 597 -19.98 5.82 8.50
CA ALA A 597 -19.90 6.85 9.54
C ALA A 597 -18.82 6.58 10.62
N LEU A 598 -18.15 5.42 10.54
CA LEU A 598 -16.99 5.06 11.37
C LEU A 598 -15.66 5.54 10.79
N SER A 599 -15.64 6.03 9.55
CA SER A 599 -14.45 6.65 8.95
C SER A 599 -13.99 7.83 9.82
N SER A 600 -12.70 7.82 10.18
CA SER A 600 -12.19 8.66 11.27
C SER A 600 -10.75 9.08 11.05
N VAL A 601 -10.37 10.22 11.64
CA VAL A 601 -9.03 10.80 11.58
C VAL A 601 -8.54 11.23 12.96
N SER A 602 -7.26 11.03 13.24
CA SER A 602 -6.56 11.59 14.41
C SER A 602 -5.09 11.88 14.11
N GLY A 603 -4.47 12.81 14.83
CA GLY A 603 -3.09 13.22 14.62
C GLY A 603 -2.79 13.79 13.23
N PHE A 604 -3.79 14.38 12.56
CA PHE A 604 -3.64 15.01 11.25
C PHE A 604 -2.71 16.24 11.32
N ARG A 605 -1.93 16.47 10.27
CA ARG A 605 -1.04 17.64 10.14
C ARG A 605 -1.20 18.27 8.76
N SER A 606 -1.31 19.59 8.72
CA SER A 606 -1.54 20.36 7.49
C SER A 606 -0.43 21.38 7.29
N GLU A 607 0.34 21.23 6.22
CA GLU A 607 1.59 21.96 6.00
C GLU A 607 1.54 22.69 4.66
N GLY A 608 0.92 23.88 4.64
CA GLY A 608 0.68 24.62 3.40
C GLY A 608 -0.46 24.05 2.54
N SER A 609 -1.50 23.52 3.18
CA SER A 609 -2.70 22.95 2.53
C SER A 609 -3.95 23.60 3.14
N THR A 610 -4.70 24.39 2.37
CA THR A 610 -5.85 25.16 2.91
C THR A 610 -7.15 24.36 2.97
N LEU A 611 -7.42 23.54 1.96
CA LEU A 611 -8.58 22.65 1.90
C LEU A 611 -8.16 21.28 2.46
N ARG A 612 -8.71 20.91 3.63
CA ARG A 612 -8.25 19.74 4.40
C ARG A 612 -9.13 18.52 4.17
N PHE A 613 -10.44 18.71 4.19
CA PHE A 613 -11.44 17.73 3.80
C PHE A 613 -12.40 18.35 2.78
N ALA A 614 -12.82 17.60 1.76
CA ALA A 614 -13.87 18.07 0.85
C ALA A 614 -14.71 16.92 0.28
N VAL A 615 -15.97 17.24 0.03
CA VAL A 615 -16.91 16.38 -0.67
C VAL A 615 -17.14 17.02 -2.05
N GLN A 616 -16.34 16.59 -3.03
CA GLN A 616 -16.38 17.11 -4.39
C GLN A 616 -17.55 16.54 -5.21
N ASP A 617 -17.94 15.29 -4.95
CA ASP A 617 -19.15 14.71 -5.52
C ASP A 617 -20.42 15.35 -4.94
N THR A 618 -21.06 16.21 -5.72
CA THR A 618 -22.38 16.78 -5.43
C THR A 618 -23.54 15.95 -6.01
N SER A 619 -23.23 14.90 -6.79
CA SER A 619 -24.14 14.22 -7.70
C SER A 619 -24.57 12.83 -7.23
N GLY A 620 -23.64 12.04 -6.68
CA GLY A 620 -23.85 10.69 -6.20
C GLY A 620 -24.28 10.62 -4.73
N ASP A 621 -24.89 9.50 -4.37
CA ASP A 621 -25.33 9.22 -3.00
C ASP A 621 -24.13 9.09 -2.04
N GLY A 622 -22.98 8.61 -2.52
CA GLY A 622 -21.75 8.47 -1.75
C GLY A 622 -21.16 9.81 -1.31
N GLY A 623 -21.06 10.77 -2.24
CA GLY A 623 -20.74 12.16 -1.88
C GLY A 623 -21.73 12.71 -0.86
N ARG A 624 -23.03 12.57 -1.11
CA ARG A 624 -24.08 13.09 -0.21
C ARG A 624 -24.17 12.43 1.16
N THR A 625 -23.70 11.19 1.32
CA THR A 625 -23.75 10.42 2.59
C THR A 625 -22.42 10.36 3.32
N ALA A 626 -21.34 10.89 2.73
CA ALA A 626 -20.01 10.93 3.31
C ALA A 626 -19.99 11.56 4.71
N SER A 627 -19.12 11.03 5.57
CA SER A 627 -18.78 11.67 6.84
C SER A 627 -17.38 11.24 7.28
N LEU A 628 -16.73 12.10 8.08
CA LEU A 628 -15.40 11.83 8.62
C LEU A 628 -15.32 12.32 10.07
N ARG A 629 -15.10 11.43 11.04
CA ARG A 629 -14.99 11.82 12.45
C ARG A 629 -13.58 12.27 12.81
N ASP A 630 -13.42 13.54 13.14
CA ASP A 630 -12.18 14.11 13.69
C ASP A 630 -12.11 13.80 15.19
N VAL A 631 -11.30 12.82 15.57
CA VAL A 631 -11.35 12.21 16.92
C VAL A 631 -10.74 13.13 17.97
N ASP A 632 -9.70 13.87 17.62
CA ASP A 632 -8.90 14.71 18.54
C ASP A 632 -8.94 16.21 18.23
N GLY A 633 -9.48 16.59 17.06
CA GLY A 633 -9.56 17.98 16.57
C GLY A 633 -8.43 18.36 15.62
N SER A 634 -7.56 17.43 15.25
CA SER A 634 -6.34 17.71 14.49
C SER A 634 -6.58 18.12 13.03
N LEU A 635 -7.69 17.70 12.41
CA LEU A 635 -8.05 18.14 11.06
C LEU A 635 -8.76 19.49 11.09
N SER A 636 -9.74 19.65 11.97
CA SER A 636 -10.74 20.73 11.91
C SER A 636 -10.58 21.83 12.96
N GLY A 637 -9.89 21.54 14.06
CA GLY A 637 -9.90 22.33 15.30
C GLY A 637 -11.02 21.92 16.28
N TYR A 638 -12.01 21.15 15.84
CA TYR A 638 -13.20 20.79 16.62
C TYR A 638 -13.09 19.33 17.12
N ARG A 639 -12.53 19.13 18.31
CA ARG A 639 -12.33 17.80 18.92
C ARG A 639 -13.61 16.96 18.98
N GLY A 640 -13.54 15.75 18.43
CA GLY A 640 -14.61 14.75 18.48
C GLY A 640 -15.71 14.92 17.44
N ALA A 641 -15.68 16.01 16.66
CA ALA A 641 -16.73 16.37 15.70
C ALA A 641 -16.79 15.42 14.49
N THR A 642 -17.98 15.28 13.91
CA THR A 642 -18.17 14.64 12.60
C THR A 642 -18.20 15.72 11.52
N LEU A 643 -17.31 15.57 10.53
CA LEU A 643 -17.20 16.43 9.35
C LEU A 643 -18.15 15.93 8.26
N LEU A 644 -18.93 16.84 7.67
CA LEU A 644 -20.10 16.52 6.85
C LEU A 644 -20.24 17.40 5.59
N PRO A 645 -20.91 16.91 4.53
CA PRO A 645 -21.22 17.68 3.33
C PRO A 645 -22.06 18.93 3.67
N ASN A 646 -21.67 20.08 3.10
CA ASN A 646 -22.32 21.37 3.32
C ASN A 646 -22.76 22.00 2.00
N GLN A 647 -23.43 21.22 1.13
CA GLN A 647 -23.78 21.65 -0.22
C GLN A 647 -25.20 22.23 -0.26
N PRO A 648 -25.39 23.52 -0.63
CA PRO A 648 -26.70 24.16 -0.69
C PRO A 648 -27.70 23.37 -1.54
N GLY A 649 -28.93 23.21 -1.04
CA GLY A 649 -30.02 22.48 -1.72
C GLY A 649 -29.84 20.96 -1.86
N ALA A 650 -28.64 20.40 -1.62
CA ALA A 650 -28.36 18.96 -1.76
C ALA A 650 -28.14 18.24 -0.43
N THR A 651 -27.47 18.87 0.54
CA THR A 651 -27.12 18.26 1.84
C THR A 651 -27.11 19.24 3.02
N GLN A 652 -26.93 20.55 2.76
CA GLN A 652 -26.72 21.56 3.78
C GLN A 652 -27.79 21.54 4.90
N GLY A 653 -29.08 21.50 4.57
CA GLY A 653 -30.15 21.48 5.56
C GLY A 653 -30.13 20.24 6.44
N TYR A 654 -30.27 19.05 5.82
CA TYR A 654 -30.30 17.75 6.49
C TYR A 654 -29.20 17.56 7.55
N TYR A 655 -27.96 17.98 7.26
CA TYR A 655 -26.84 17.89 8.21
C TYR A 655 -26.73 19.07 9.19
N SER A 656 -27.18 20.28 8.80
CA SER A 656 -27.17 21.45 9.69
C SER A 656 -28.04 21.22 10.92
N ALA A 657 -27.48 21.54 12.08
CA ALA A 657 -28.16 21.51 13.36
C ALA A 657 -27.52 22.54 14.31
N PRO A 658 -28.21 22.95 15.39
CA PRO A 658 -27.60 23.77 16.44
C PRO A 658 -26.26 23.20 16.91
N GLY A 659 -25.26 24.07 17.07
CA GLY A 659 -23.90 23.67 17.45
C GLY A 659 -23.02 23.11 16.33
N CYS A 660 -23.54 22.87 15.11
CA CYS A 660 -22.68 22.61 13.95
C CYS A 660 -22.07 23.92 13.42
N ALA A 661 -20.78 23.90 13.09
CA ALA A 661 -20.05 25.03 12.52
C ALA A 661 -19.73 24.80 11.03
N ALA A 662 -20.04 25.77 10.17
CA ALA A 662 -19.67 25.73 8.75
C ALA A 662 -18.28 26.36 8.53
N HIS A 663 -17.42 25.70 7.74
CA HIS A 663 -16.06 26.17 7.49
C HIS A 663 -15.50 25.71 6.13
N ASN A 664 -14.90 26.64 5.38
CA ASN A 664 -14.49 26.44 3.99
C ASN A 664 -13.42 25.33 3.79
N ALA A 665 -12.68 24.95 4.83
CA ALA A 665 -11.63 23.93 4.74
C ALA A 665 -12.11 22.47 4.96
N PHE A 666 -13.35 22.25 5.41
CA PHE A 666 -13.86 20.91 5.78
C PHE A 666 -15.41 20.75 5.81
N GLY A 667 -16.19 21.70 5.30
CA GLY A 667 -17.65 21.57 5.22
C GLY A 667 -18.36 21.95 6.53
N LEU A 668 -19.18 21.07 7.08
CA LEU A 668 -19.80 21.21 8.41
C LEU A 668 -19.03 20.39 9.44
N ALA A 669 -18.60 20.99 10.55
CA ALA A 669 -18.16 20.27 11.74
C ALA A 669 -19.31 20.22 12.76
N CYS A 670 -19.83 19.02 13.04
CA CYS A 670 -20.96 18.82 13.95
C CYS A 670 -20.54 18.06 15.23
N PRO A 671 -20.94 18.52 16.43
CA PRO A 671 -20.60 17.85 17.71
C PRO A 671 -21.45 16.61 18.00
N HIS A 672 -22.52 16.40 17.22
CA HIS A 672 -23.40 15.23 17.33
C HIS A 672 -22.65 13.94 16.97
N LYS A 673 -22.93 12.85 17.68
CA LYS A 673 -22.52 11.50 17.25
C LYS A 673 -23.35 11.07 16.05
N TYR A 674 -22.69 10.74 14.95
CA TYR A 674 -23.32 10.10 13.79
C TYR A 674 -23.08 8.59 13.78
N VAL A 675 -24.04 7.87 13.21
CA VAL A 675 -24.07 6.42 12.99
C VAL A 675 -24.61 6.16 11.57
N ASN A 676 -24.58 4.91 11.11
CA ASN A 676 -25.13 4.53 9.80
C ASN A 676 -26.60 4.15 9.95
N LEU A 677 -27.52 4.98 9.43
CA LEU A 677 -28.91 4.58 9.21
C LEU A 677 -28.98 3.82 7.88
N GLU A 678 -29.15 2.52 7.98
CA GLU A 678 -29.38 1.66 6.81
C GLU A 678 -30.87 1.51 6.56
N LEU A 679 -31.27 1.61 5.30
CA LEU A 679 -32.63 1.49 4.80
C LEU A 679 -32.64 0.61 3.54
N GLY A 680 -33.74 -0.09 3.31
CA GLY A 680 -33.96 -0.76 2.03
C GLY A 680 -35.43 -0.94 1.72
N ALA A 681 -35.73 -1.02 0.42
CA ALA A 681 -37.08 -1.10 -0.11
C ALA A 681 -37.15 -2.04 -1.32
N TRP A 682 -38.19 -2.86 -1.38
CA TRP A 682 -38.43 -3.81 -2.46
C TRP A 682 -39.91 -3.92 -2.82
N ASP A 683 -40.17 -4.23 -4.09
CA ASP A 683 -41.37 -4.95 -4.52
C ASP A 683 -40.96 -6.35 -5.02
N TRP A 684 -41.78 -7.35 -4.70
CA TRP A 684 -41.60 -8.73 -5.12
C TRP A 684 -42.41 -9.06 -6.39
N ALA A 685 -43.35 -8.19 -6.77
CA ALA A 685 -44.02 -8.22 -8.07
C ALA A 685 -43.14 -7.57 -9.15
N ALA A 686 -42.67 -8.36 -10.11
CA ALA A 686 -41.75 -7.90 -11.14
C ALA A 686 -42.43 -6.93 -12.14
N GLY A 687 -41.95 -5.69 -12.24
CA GLY A 687 -42.30 -4.79 -13.35
C GLY A 687 -42.17 -3.29 -13.07
N GLY A 688 -42.41 -2.85 -11.83
CA GLY A 688 -42.47 -1.43 -11.47
C GLY A 688 -41.17 -0.64 -11.66
N PRO A 689 -41.23 0.70 -11.79
CA PRO A 689 -40.04 1.57 -11.76
C PRO A 689 -39.35 1.52 -10.38
N PRO A 690 -38.03 1.81 -10.30
CA PRO A 690 -37.27 1.65 -9.06
C PRO A 690 -37.71 2.65 -7.99
N VAL A 691 -37.95 2.15 -6.77
CA VAL A 691 -38.33 2.95 -5.60
C VAL A 691 -37.19 3.89 -5.22
N ARG A 692 -37.47 5.19 -5.09
CA ARG A 692 -36.55 6.19 -4.53
C ARG A 692 -37.00 6.60 -3.13
N ALA A 693 -36.04 6.97 -2.29
CA ALA A 693 -36.30 7.49 -0.95
C ALA A 693 -35.90 8.96 -0.85
N THR A 694 -36.68 9.74 -0.11
CA THR A 694 -36.26 11.06 0.41
C THR A 694 -36.42 11.05 1.91
N LEU A 695 -35.31 11.30 2.62
CA LEU A 695 -35.24 11.37 4.06
C LEU A 695 -35.36 12.83 4.49
N THR A 696 -36.36 13.16 5.31
CA THR A 696 -36.47 14.49 5.94
C THR A 696 -36.09 14.38 7.41
N ARG A 697 -35.12 15.19 7.86
CA ARG A 697 -34.74 15.27 9.28
C ARG A 697 -35.75 16.14 10.03
N ALA A 698 -36.53 15.52 10.91
CA ALA A 698 -37.69 16.16 11.54
C ALA A 698 -37.39 16.82 12.90
N ASN A 699 -36.26 16.52 13.55
CA ASN A 699 -35.89 17.12 14.84
C ASN A 699 -34.80 18.20 14.69
N LEU A 700 -35.26 19.43 14.47
CA LEU A 700 -34.46 20.65 14.44
C LEU A 700 -35.17 21.76 15.23
N SER A 701 -34.50 22.91 15.39
CA SER A 701 -34.94 24.04 16.21
C SER A 701 -36.43 24.39 16.04
N PRO A 702 -37.17 24.72 17.11
CA PRO A 702 -38.56 25.18 17.00
C PRO A 702 -38.72 26.30 15.97
N GLY A 703 -39.56 26.06 14.95
CA GLY A 703 -39.79 26.98 13.83
C GLY A 703 -38.99 26.71 12.56
N ALA A 704 -38.07 25.73 12.54
CA ALA A 704 -37.40 25.32 11.30
C ALA A 704 -38.38 24.67 10.31
N ALA A 705 -38.39 25.13 9.06
CA ALA A 705 -39.17 24.53 7.98
C ALA A 705 -38.54 23.18 7.55
N LEU A 706 -39.39 22.17 7.34
CA LEU A 706 -38.98 20.79 7.03
C LEU A 706 -38.58 20.58 5.56
N ASP A 707 -39.06 21.43 4.66
CA ASP A 707 -38.82 21.34 3.22
C ASP A 707 -37.35 21.51 2.83
N GLY A 708 -36.62 22.35 3.56
CA GLY A 708 -35.16 22.49 3.45
C GLY A 708 -34.35 21.34 4.05
N GLN A 709 -34.97 20.41 4.81
CA GLN A 709 -34.29 19.38 5.61
C GLN A 709 -34.23 18.01 4.93
N ARG A 710 -34.36 18.00 3.60
CA ARG A 710 -34.50 16.80 2.77
C ARG A 710 -33.16 16.33 2.23
N LEU A 711 -32.99 15.02 2.19
CA LEU A 711 -31.91 14.32 1.52
C LEU A 711 -32.54 13.29 0.55
N SER A 712 -32.52 13.60 -0.75
CA SER A 712 -33.04 12.73 -1.80
C SER A 712 -31.92 11.86 -2.38
N LEU A 713 -32.13 10.54 -2.38
CA LEU A 713 -31.12 9.55 -2.73
C LEU A 713 -31.62 8.58 -3.80
N ALA A 714 -30.77 8.23 -4.76
CA ALA A 714 -31.10 7.30 -5.85
C ALA A 714 -31.17 5.84 -5.37
N GLY A 715 -30.39 5.52 -4.35
CA GLY A 715 -30.18 4.19 -3.80
C GLY A 715 -29.18 3.37 -4.60
N GLY A 716 -28.36 2.60 -3.88
CA GLY A 716 -27.58 1.53 -4.48
C GLY A 716 -28.53 0.47 -5.03
N GLU A 717 -28.28 0.01 -6.25
CA GLU A 717 -29.02 -1.11 -6.83
C GLU A 717 -28.53 -2.41 -6.17
N LEU A 718 -29.43 -3.06 -5.42
CA LEU A 718 -29.22 -4.45 -5.05
C LEU A 718 -29.28 -5.29 -6.33
N ILE A 719 -28.11 -5.70 -6.83
CA ILE A 719 -27.95 -6.58 -8.00
C ILE A 719 -28.46 -7.97 -7.65
N THR A 720 -29.77 -8.13 -7.53
CA THR A 720 -30.44 -9.42 -7.46
C THR A 720 -30.98 -9.81 -8.84
N LYS A 721 -31.24 -11.11 -9.05
CA LYS A 721 -31.64 -11.70 -10.35
C LYS A 721 -32.68 -10.83 -11.09
N ALA A 722 -32.57 -10.77 -12.43
CA ALA A 722 -33.20 -9.82 -13.37
C ALA A 722 -34.75 -9.66 -13.37
N SER A 723 -35.45 -10.14 -12.35
CA SER A 723 -36.88 -9.97 -12.09
C SER A 723 -37.21 -9.30 -10.75
N ARG A 724 -36.23 -8.92 -9.90
CA ARG A 724 -36.48 -8.24 -8.61
C ARG A 724 -35.76 -6.89 -8.54
N ARG A 725 -36.53 -5.82 -8.28
CA ARG A 725 -36.01 -4.45 -8.19
C ARG A 725 -36.02 -3.98 -6.73
N GLY A 726 -34.84 -3.99 -6.11
CA GLY A 726 -34.59 -3.45 -4.78
C GLY A 726 -33.74 -2.18 -4.82
N ARG A 727 -33.85 -1.36 -3.78
CA ARG A 727 -32.90 -0.29 -3.49
C ARG A 727 -32.50 -0.31 -2.02
N TYR A 728 -31.25 0.08 -1.78
CA TYR A 728 -30.64 0.16 -0.46
C TYR A 728 -29.96 1.52 -0.29
N TRP A 729 -30.06 2.07 0.91
CA TRP A 729 -29.48 3.34 1.31
C TRP A 729 -28.78 3.18 2.65
N ASN A 730 -27.60 3.77 2.77
CA ASN A 730 -26.85 3.85 4.00
C ASN A 730 -26.45 5.32 4.20
N VAL A 731 -26.87 5.92 5.31
CA VAL A 731 -26.85 7.38 5.50
C VAL A 731 -26.26 7.72 6.86
N ALA A 732 -25.29 8.64 6.89
CA ALA A 732 -24.84 9.24 8.15
C ALA A 732 -26.02 9.92 8.86
N ALA A 733 -26.40 9.40 10.03
CA ALA A 733 -27.54 9.86 10.82
C ALA A 733 -27.09 10.21 12.25
N ALA A 734 -27.44 11.40 12.72
CA ALA A 734 -27.22 11.81 14.11
C ALA A 734 -28.05 10.93 15.06
N VAL A 735 -27.42 10.45 16.13
CA VAL A 735 -28.06 9.72 17.23
C VAL A 735 -29.08 10.61 17.95
N LYS A 736 -30.22 10.03 18.35
CA LYS A 736 -31.47 10.70 18.75
C LYS A 736 -32.15 11.52 17.65
N GLY A 737 -31.73 11.34 16.39
CA GLY A 737 -32.41 11.95 15.24
C GLY A 737 -33.77 11.30 14.93
N VAL A 738 -34.67 12.11 14.38
CA VAL A 738 -35.99 11.67 13.86
C VAL A 738 -35.98 11.83 12.34
N TYR A 739 -36.13 10.72 11.62
CA TYR A 739 -35.97 10.63 10.18
C TYR A 739 -37.27 10.16 9.52
N LEU A 740 -37.95 11.08 8.83
CA LEU A 740 -39.13 10.77 8.03
C LEU A 740 -38.68 10.24 6.67
N VAL A 741 -39.04 8.99 6.34
CA VAL A 741 -38.74 8.37 5.06
C VAL A 741 -39.99 8.42 4.19
N SER A 742 -39.91 9.21 3.12
CA SER A 742 -40.91 9.28 2.05
C SER A 742 -40.44 8.46 0.86
N TRP A 743 -41.37 7.79 0.19
CA TRP A 743 -41.12 6.96 -0.99
C TRP A 743 -41.68 7.69 -2.22
N GLY A 744 -40.92 7.85 -3.29
CA GLY A 744 -41.48 8.43 -4.51
C GLY A 744 -40.49 8.95 -5.54
N GLY A 745 -40.96 9.01 -6.78
CA GLY A 745 -40.22 9.46 -7.97
C GLY A 745 -40.39 8.49 -9.13
N GLY A 746 -40.42 8.99 -10.36
CA GLY A 746 -40.46 8.17 -11.58
C GLY A 746 -41.68 7.24 -11.72
N GLY A 747 -42.79 7.53 -11.03
CA GLY A 747 -43.99 6.68 -11.01
C GLY A 747 -43.90 5.46 -10.07
N ALA A 748 -42.90 5.40 -9.18
CA ALA A 748 -42.81 4.35 -8.17
C ALA A 748 -43.83 4.55 -7.04
N GLY A 749 -44.53 3.46 -6.71
CA GLY A 749 -45.45 3.37 -5.58
C GLY A 749 -44.74 3.12 -4.24
N SER A 750 -45.50 2.97 -3.16
CA SER A 750 -44.93 2.63 -1.85
C SER A 750 -44.50 1.15 -1.80
N PRO A 751 -43.32 0.84 -1.25
CA PRO A 751 -42.74 -0.51 -1.32
C PRO A 751 -43.50 -1.53 -0.47
N ALA A 752 -43.71 -2.72 -1.02
CA ALA A 752 -44.36 -3.84 -0.33
C ALA A 752 -43.50 -4.36 0.85
N LYS A 753 -42.17 -4.20 0.76
CA LYS A 753 -41.22 -4.54 1.83
C LYS A 753 -40.29 -3.36 2.09
N ALA A 754 -40.12 -2.96 3.34
CA ALA A 754 -39.13 -1.96 3.75
C ALA A 754 -38.41 -2.39 5.04
N PHE A 755 -37.16 -1.96 5.23
CA PHE A 755 -36.45 -2.15 6.50
C PHE A 755 -35.64 -0.93 6.90
N ALA A 756 -35.35 -0.82 8.21
CA ALA A 756 -34.42 0.16 8.77
C ALA A 756 -33.52 -0.49 9.83
N GLN A 757 -32.25 -0.10 9.89
CA GLN A 757 -31.24 -0.65 10.79
C GLN A 757 -30.28 0.42 11.32
N CYS A 758 -29.95 0.31 12.61
CA CYS A 758 -28.98 1.16 13.31
C CYS A 758 -27.60 0.51 13.23
N SER A 759 -26.85 0.82 12.18
CA SER A 759 -25.49 0.34 11.96
C SER A 759 -24.44 1.31 12.50
N SER A 760 -23.27 0.77 12.84
CA SER A 760 -22.22 1.48 13.61
C SER A 760 -22.65 1.91 15.01
N CYS A 761 -23.85 1.51 15.45
CA CYS A 761 -24.44 1.90 16.71
C CYS A 761 -23.76 1.20 17.90
N SER A 762 -23.67 1.93 19.01
CA SER A 762 -23.19 1.50 20.33
C SER A 762 -24.37 1.30 21.26
N LYS A 763 -24.20 0.50 22.32
CA LYS A 763 -25.25 0.29 23.34
C LYS A 763 -25.82 1.61 23.85
N GLY A 764 -27.13 1.77 23.73
CA GLY A 764 -27.87 2.97 24.15
C GLY A 764 -28.04 4.05 23.07
N ASP A 765 -27.35 3.95 21.91
CA ASP A 765 -27.66 4.78 20.76
C ASP A 765 -29.10 4.48 20.27
N GLU A 766 -29.79 5.51 19.78
CA GLU A 766 -31.17 5.44 19.31
C GLU A 766 -31.35 6.26 18.04
N LEU A 767 -32.16 5.75 17.10
CA LEU A 767 -32.71 6.47 15.96
C LEU A 767 -34.24 6.29 15.96
N GLU A 768 -34.97 7.32 15.59
CA GLU A 768 -36.41 7.22 15.31
C GLU A 768 -36.65 7.40 13.81
N VAL A 769 -37.27 6.41 13.18
CA VAL A 769 -37.48 6.36 11.74
C VAL A 769 -38.98 6.27 11.48
N VAL A 770 -39.51 7.14 10.62
CA VAL A 770 -40.95 7.19 10.32
C VAL A 770 -41.18 6.85 8.85
N PHE A 771 -41.69 5.65 8.57
CA PHE A 771 -42.05 5.25 7.21
C PHE A 771 -43.43 5.81 6.84
N CYS A 772 -43.49 6.47 5.69
CA CYS A 772 -44.69 7.13 5.20
C CYS A 772 -45.39 6.31 4.09
N TYR A 773 -46.57 5.79 4.39
CA TYR A 773 -47.43 5.03 3.47
C TYR A 773 -48.71 5.81 3.13
N PRO A 774 -49.51 5.37 2.14
CA PRO A 774 -50.86 5.88 1.94
C PRO A 774 -51.74 5.71 3.19
N PRO A 775 -52.70 6.63 3.45
CA PRO A 775 -53.65 6.47 4.54
C PRO A 775 -54.46 5.17 4.39
N GLY A 776 -54.68 4.46 5.49
CA GLY A 776 -55.47 3.23 5.53
C GLY A 776 -54.71 1.94 5.15
N THR A 777 -53.51 2.04 4.57
CA THR A 777 -52.68 0.90 4.13
C THR A 777 -52.63 -0.22 5.18
N PRO A 778 -52.98 -1.46 4.84
CA PRO A 778 -52.78 -2.59 5.73
C PRO A 778 -51.29 -2.93 5.89
N LEU A 779 -50.83 -2.99 7.14
CA LEU A 779 -49.70 -3.83 7.54
C LEU A 779 -50.27 -5.19 7.97
N GLY A 780 -49.68 -6.29 7.51
CA GLY A 780 -50.18 -7.64 7.78
C GLY A 780 -49.90 -8.15 9.20
N ALA A 781 -50.53 -9.26 9.57
CA ALA A 781 -50.57 -9.75 10.95
C ALA A 781 -49.25 -10.37 11.49
N LYS A 782 -48.17 -10.41 10.71
CA LYS A 782 -46.83 -10.87 11.14
C LYS A 782 -45.78 -9.74 11.14
N ASN A 783 -46.14 -8.52 10.75
CA ASN A 783 -45.30 -7.75 9.85
C ASN A 783 -44.35 -6.71 10.50
N VAL A 784 -44.01 -6.86 11.78
CA VAL A 784 -42.86 -6.15 12.41
C VAL A 784 -42.15 -7.09 13.39
N THR A 785 -41.11 -7.78 12.92
CA THR A 785 -40.35 -8.75 13.71
C THR A 785 -39.14 -8.13 14.40
N ARG A 786 -38.96 -8.42 15.70
CA ARG A 786 -37.75 -8.09 16.46
C ARG A 786 -36.88 -9.33 16.63
N GLY A 787 -35.68 -9.32 16.06
CA GLY A 787 -34.55 -10.12 16.57
C GLY A 787 -34.63 -11.65 16.41
N SER A 788 -35.47 -12.18 15.52
CA SER A 788 -35.26 -13.52 14.94
C SER A 788 -35.87 -13.60 13.53
N VAL A 789 -35.23 -14.37 12.65
CA VAL A 789 -35.56 -14.40 11.22
C VAL A 789 -36.66 -15.42 10.94
N GLU A 790 -37.88 -14.95 10.71
CA GLU A 790 -38.94 -15.76 10.08
C GLU A 790 -38.92 -15.56 8.55
N PHE A 791 -37.99 -16.23 7.86
CA PHE A 791 -38.16 -16.45 6.42
C PHE A 791 -39.34 -17.40 6.21
N ILE A 792 -40.49 -16.86 5.80
CA ILE A 792 -41.64 -17.68 5.39
C ILE A 792 -41.27 -18.41 4.10
N SER A 793 -40.91 -19.68 4.23
CA SER A 793 -40.43 -20.51 3.13
C SER A 793 -41.58 -20.92 2.20
N ALA A 794 -41.76 -20.15 1.12
CA ALA A 794 -42.48 -20.56 -0.08
C ALA A 794 -41.57 -20.35 -1.29
N ASN A 795 -40.98 -21.45 -1.76
CA ASN A 795 -40.03 -21.57 -2.87
C ASN A 795 -38.65 -20.90 -2.66
N GLN A 796 -37.64 -21.75 -2.44
CA GLN A 796 -36.23 -21.50 -2.75
C GLN A 796 -36.11 -21.22 -4.29
N ASP A 797 -35.17 -20.45 -4.85
CA ASP A 797 -33.71 -20.66 -4.87
C ASP A 797 -32.93 -19.32 -5.00
N ALA A 798 -32.97 -18.51 -3.94
CA ALA A 798 -32.16 -17.28 -3.84
C ALA A 798 -31.78 -16.88 -2.39
N ALA A 799 -32.13 -17.68 -1.38
CA ALA A 799 -31.98 -17.33 0.04
C ALA A 799 -30.81 -18.05 0.74
N SER A 800 -30.11 -18.95 0.05
CA SER A 800 -29.04 -19.78 0.62
C SER A 800 -27.70 -19.05 0.81
N ALA A 801 -27.39 -18.06 -0.01
CA ALA A 801 -26.12 -17.31 0.07
C ALA A 801 -26.06 -16.33 1.26
N TYR A 802 -27.20 -15.74 1.64
CA TYR A 802 -27.31 -14.84 2.80
C TYR A 802 -27.33 -15.56 4.16
N ALA A 803 -27.25 -16.90 4.18
CA ALA A 803 -27.46 -17.73 5.37
C ALA A 803 -26.32 -17.85 6.41
N PRO A 804 -25.00 -17.72 6.09
CA PRO A 804 -23.93 -18.16 7.02
C PRO A 804 -23.89 -17.45 8.39
N ALA A 805 -24.44 -16.25 8.52
CA ALA A 805 -24.37 -15.44 9.74
C ALA A 805 -25.59 -15.58 10.68
N PHE A 806 -26.67 -16.22 10.24
CA PHE A 806 -27.94 -16.24 11.00
C PHE A 806 -28.17 -17.61 11.67
N GLY A 807 -27.66 -17.71 12.90
CA GLY A 807 -27.80 -18.89 13.77
C GLY A 807 -29.25 -19.27 14.10
N THR A 808 -29.40 -20.46 14.69
CA THR A 808 -30.65 -21.24 14.70
C THR A 808 -31.86 -20.61 15.42
N LEU A 809 -33.03 -20.91 14.88
CA LEU A 809 -34.37 -20.43 15.29
C LEU A 809 -34.73 -20.68 16.76
N ILE A 810 -35.34 -19.68 17.41
CA ILE A 810 -36.23 -19.84 18.58
C ILE A 810 -37.51 -19.03 18.35
N ARG A 811 -38.66 -19.59 18.77
CA ARG A 811 -40.01 -18.99 18.60
C ARG A 811 -40.21 -17.75 19.47
N MET A 812 -40.96 -16.78 18.96
CA MET A 812 -41.43 -15.64 19.76
C MET A 812 -42.47 -16.07 20.82
N ARG A 813 -42.32 -15.51 22.03
CA ARG A 813 -43.43 -15.15 22.91
C ARG A 813 -43.39 -13.64 23.15
N ALA A 814 -44.52 -13.05 23.52
CA ALA A 814 -44.68 -11.61 23.66
C ALA A 814 -43.92 -11.02 24.88
N ALA A 815 -43.98 -9.69 25.01
CA ALA A 815 -43.31 -8.80 25.96
C ALA A 815 -41.85 -8.42 25.60
N SER A 816 -41.66 -7.18 25.16
CA SER A 816 -40.34 -6.57 24.91
C SER A 816 -39.75 -6.00 26.20
N ALA A 817 -38.97 -6.80 26.93
CA ALA A 817 -38.19 -6.32 28.07
C ALA A 817 -37.07 -5.32 27.67
N ASN A 818 -36.61 -5.36 26.40
CA ASN A 818 -35.45 -4.61 25.92
C ASN A 818 -35.78 -3.74 24.69
N GLY A 819 -35.62 -2.41 24.82
CA GLY A 819 -35.31 -1.49 23.71
C GLY A 819 -36.42 -1.20 22.70
N THR A 820 -36.30 -1.82 21.53
CA THR A 820 -36.99 -1.49 20.26
C THR A 820 -38.51 -1.43 20.38
N ARG A 821 -39.15 -0.39 19.78
CA ARG A 821 -40.61 -0.21 19.75
C ARG A 821 -41.09 0.27 18.38
N PHE A 822 -42.35 0.01 18.06
CA PHE A 822 -43.00 0.55 16.85
C PHE A 822 -44.43 1.01 17.15
N TYR A 823 -44.97 1.89 16.30
CA TYR A 823 -46.35 2.38 16.37
C TYR A 823 -46.86 2.76 14.98
N TYR A 824 -48.07 2.32 14.59
CA TYR A 824 -48.64 2.58 13.27
C TYR A 824 -49.94 3.39 13.35
N HIS A 825 -49.88 4.67 12.97
CA HIS A 825 -51.08 5.50 12.86
C HIS A 825 -51.75 5.31 11.50
N ARG A 826 -52.57 4.26 11.40
CA ARG A 826 -53.22 3.83 10.15
C ARG A 826 -53.97 4.96 9.42
N THR A 827 -54.57 5.90 10.15
CA THR A 827 -55.35 7.01 9.57
C THR A 827 -54.48 8.05 8.84
N SER A 828 -53.19 8.18 9.17
CA SER A 828 -52.23 9.00 8.40
C SER A 828 -51.29 8.17 7.52
N GLY A 829 -51.23 6.85 7.73
CA GLY A 829 -50.30 5.96 7.05
C GLY A 829 -48.86 6.05 7.58
N LEU A 830 -48.63 6.63 8.76
CA LEU A 830 -47.28 6.79 9.33
C LEU A 830 -46.93 5.64 10.30
N LEU A 831 -45.81 4.96 10.04
CA LEU A 831 -45.23 3.93 10.88
C LEU A 831 -43.96 4.44 11.55
N PHE A 832 -44.00 4.62 12.86
CA PHE A 832 -42.88 5.04 13.71
C PHE A 832 -42.10 3.80 14.18
N LEU A 833 -40.78 3.83 14.03
CA LEU A 833 -39.84 2.77 14.41
C LEU A 833 -38.74 3.37 15.32
N ARG A 834 -38.68 2.93 16.58
CA ARG A 834 -37.63 3.31 17.54
C ARG A 834 -36.53 2.25 17.53
N LEU A 835 -35.47 2.50 16.77
CA LEU A 835 -34.29 1.63 16.70
C LEU A 835 -33.30 2.00 17.82
N GLN A 836 -33.39 1.32 18.96
CA GLN A 836 -32.42 1.49 20.05
C GLN A 836 -31.45 0.30 20.11
N GLN A 837 -30.15 0.57 20.06
CA GLN A 837 -29.11 -0.46 20.10
C GLN A 837 -28.98 -1.05 21.52
N ALA A 838 -29.40 -2.30 21.68
CA ALA A 838 -29.40 -2.99 22.97
C ALA A 838 -28.00 -3.42 23.44
N ASP A 839 -27.15 -3.82 22.49
CA ASP A 839 -25.89 -4.52 22.77
C ASP A 839 -24.66 -3.69 22.40
N GLY A 840 -23.57 -3.91 23.13
CA GLY A 840 -22.33 -3.14 23.02
C GLY A 840 -21.18 -3.94 22.43
N TRP A 841 -20.15 -3.24 21.99
CA TRP A 841 -18.97 -3.79 21.31
C TRP A 841 -18.05 -4.69 22.19
N GLY A 842 -18.40 -4.91 23.47
CA GLY A 842 -17.72 -5.87 24.35
C GLY A 842 -16.25 -5.58 24.68
N GLY A 843 -15.73 -4.40 24.32
CA GLY A 843 -14.31 -4.05 24.41
C GLY A 843 -13.52 -4.30 23.11
N ALA A 844 -14.12 -4.93 22.10
CA ALA A 844 -13.55 -4.97 20.77
C ALA A 844 -13.62 -3.56 20.12
N ALA A 845 -12.59 -3.20 19.35
CA ALA A 845 -12.70 -2.07 18.44
C ALA A 845 -13.74 -2.38 17.34
N PRO A 846 -14.46 -1.38 16.81
CA PRO A 846 -15.47 -1.60 15.76
C PRO A 846 -14.81 -1.88 14.40
N GLY A 847 -14.35 -3.12 14.21
CA GLY A 847 -13.79 -3.65 12.95
C GLY A 847 -14.86 -4.09 11.92
N GLY A 848 -16.05 -3.51 12.00
CA GLY A 848 -17.25 -3.85 11.24
C GLY A 848 -18.42 -2.96 11.68
N TYR A 849 -19.63 -3.24 11.19
CA TYR A 849 -20.79 -2.36 11.39
C TYR A 849 -21.66 -2.69 12.59
N CYS A 850 -21.67 -3.94 13.05
CA CYS A 850 -22.48 -4.38 14.18
C CYS A 850 -21.63 -4.86 15.35
N PRO A 851 -22.06 -4.59 16.60
CA PRO A 851 -21.57 -5.33 17.76
C PRO A 851 -21.69 -6.84 17.57
N PRO A 852 -20.93 -7.68 18.29
CA PRO A 852 -20.95 -9.15 18.10
C PRO A 852 -22.32 -9.83 18.27
N ALA A 853 -23.28 -9.19 18.95
CA ALA A 853 -24.66 -9.66 19.10
C ALA A 853 -25.62 -9.16 17.99
N GLY A 854 -25.14 -8.34 17.06
CA GLY A 854 -25.91 -7.74 15.96
C GLY A 854 -26.27 -6.26 16.18
N CYS A 855 -26.62 -5.60 15.07
CA CYS A 855 -27.24 -4.28 15.04
C CYS A 855 -28.75 -4.39 15.31
N SER A 856 -29.35 -3.34 15.85
CA SER A 856 -30.80 -3.26 16.04
C SER A 856 -31.51 -2.79 14.77
N TRP A 857 -32.48 -3.58 14.31
CA TRP A 857 -33.21 -3.36 13.05
C TRP A 857 -34.71 -3.65 13.22
N ALA A 858 -35.49 -3.21 12.23
CA ALA A 858 -36.88 -3.61 12.04
C ALA A 858 -37.17 -3.72 10.52
N ALA A 859 -37.97 -4.71 10.13
CA ALA A 859 -38.51 -4.84 8.78
C ALA A 859 -40.04 -4.81 8.81
N VAL A 860 -40.62 -4.40 7.68
CA VAL A 860 -42.02 -4.04 7.53
C VAL A 860 -42.54 -4.60 6.20
N ASP A 861 -43.60 -5.39 6.28
CA ASP A 861 -44.34 -5.88 5.12
C ASP A 861 -45.69 -5.13 5.01
N ALA A 862 -45.88 -4.38 3.94
CA ALA A 862 -47.06 -3.55 3.67
C ALA A 862 -47.81 -4.04 2.42
N ALA A 863 -49.11 -3.72 2.31
CA ALA A 863 -49.84 -3.93 1.06
C ALA A 863 -49.24 -3.06 -0.07
N PRO A 864 -48.92 -3.62 -1.26
CA PRO A 864 -48.40 -2.85 -2.37
C PRO A 864 -49.41 -1.81 -2.85
N SER A 865 -48.94 -0.62 -3.20
CA SER A 865 -49.78 0.47 -3.71
C SER A 865 -49.02 1.29 -4.74
N SER A 866 -49.65 1.54 -5.90
CA SER A 866 -49.12 2.44 -6.93
C SER A 866 -49.13 3.92 -6.52
N ALA A 867 -49.87 4.27 -5.46
CA ALA A 867 -49.78 5.58 -4.84
C ALA A 867 -48.70 5.59 -3.76
N ALA A 868 -47.81 6.58 -3.81
CA ALA A 868 -46.87 6.91 -2.74
C ALA A 868 -47.03 8.38 -2.35
N PRO A 869 -47.03 8.73 -1.04
CA PRO A 869 -46.99 10.13 -0.63
C PRO A 869 -45.60 10.70 -0.80
N ASP A 870 -45.50 11.92 -1.34
CA ASP A 870 -44.26 12.66 -1.47
C ASP A 870 -43.78 13.22 -0.11
N ALA A 871 -42.56 13.74 -0.07
CA ALA A 871 -41.97 14.31 1.15
C ALA A 871 -42.87 15.37 1.81
N ALA A 872 -43.42 16.31 1.03
CA ALA A 872 -44.31 17.34 1.56
C ALA A 872 -45.63 16.76 2.11
N GLY A 873 -46.24 15.81 1.39
CA GLY A 873 -47.43 15.10 1.85
C GLY A 873 -47.19 14.23 3.10
N CYS A 874 -45.97 13.75 3.33
CA CYS A 874 -45.57 13.06 4.55
C CYS A 874 -45.35 14.05 5.72
N GLU A 875 -44.60 15.12 5.48
CA GLU A 875 -44.28 16.17 6.46
C GLU A 875 -45.56 16.83 7.00
N ALA A 876 -46.51 17.16 6.11
CA ALA A 876 -47.81 17.72 6.48
C ALA A 876 -48.63 16.78 7.40
N ARG A 877 -48.50 15.46 7.25
CA ARG A 877 -49.19 14.48 8.12
C ARG A 877 -48.54 14.34 9.49
N VAL A 878 -47.21 14.43 9.57
CA VAL A 878 -46.49 14.50 10.84
C VAL A 878 -46.89 15.78 11.59
N ALA A 879 -46.95 16.92 10.90
CA ALA A 879 -47.40 18.19 11.47
C ALA A 879 -48.87 18.17 11.90
N ALA A 880 -49.77 17.55 11.12
CA ALA A 880 -51.18 17.40 11.48
C ALA A 880 -51.39 16.53 12.73
N LEU A 881 -50.58 15.49 12.92
CA LEU A 881 -50.54 14.72 14.16
C LEU A 881 -50.00 15.55 15.33
N ALA A 882 -48.92 16.32 15.12
CA ALA A 882 -48.34 17.18 16.15
C ALA A 882 -49.31 18.25 16.66
N GLY A 883 -50.09 18.87 15.78
CA GLY A 883 -51.08 19.89 16.14
C GLY A 883 -52.33 19.36 16.86
N ALA A 884 -52.52 18.03 16.94
CA ALA A 884 -53.72 17.41 17.51
C ALA A 884 -53.63 17.24 19.03
N ALA A 885 -53.82 18.34 19.77
CA ALA A 885 -54.03 18.28 21.22
C ALA A 885 -55.29 17.45 21.57
N PRO A 886 -55.30 16.67 22.67
CA PRO A 886 -55.92 15.35 22.59
C PRO A 886 -57.37 15.24 23.08
N LYS A 887 -58.14 14.41 22.37
CA LYS A 887 -59.12 13.51 23.00
C LYS A 887 -58.59 12.08 23.11
N ASP A 888 -57.81 11.61 22.12
CA ASP A 888 -57.43 10.20 22.02
C ASP A 888 -56.12 9.85 22.77
N ALA A 889 -55.17 10.79 22.89
CA ALA A 889 -53.92 10.55 23.63
C ALA A 889 -54.13 10.37 25.14
N ALA A 890 -55.30 10.75 25.69
CA ALA A 890 -55.69 10.40 27.07
C ALA A 890 -55.89 8.89 27.27
N THR A 891 -56.03 8.13 26.17
CA THR A 891 -56.23 6.66 26.18
C THR A 891 -55.08 5.87 25.53
N ASP A 892 -54.17 6.51 24.81
CA ASP A 892 -52.97 5.88 24.22
C ASP A 892 -51.67 6.49 24.78
N PRO A 893 -50.98 5.80 25.71
CA PRO A 893 -49.71 6.26 26.29
C PRO A 893 -48.56 6.42 25.28
N PHE A 894 -48.66 5.83 24.09
CA PHE A 894 -47.63 5.95 23.05
C PHE A 894 -47.75 7.28 22.29
N LEU A 895 -48.97 7.72 22.00
CA LEU A 895 -49.25 9.05 21.43
C LEU A 895 -48.88 10.16 22.43
N ALA A 896 -49.36 10.06 23.67
CA ALA A 896 -49.15 11.10 24.69
C ALA A 896 -47.68 11.42 24.98
N ALA A 897 -46.78 10.44 24.79
CA ALA A 897 -45.36 10.59 25.04
C ALA A 897 -44.52 11.04 23.83
N ARG A 898 -45.09 11.07 22.60
CA ARG A 898 -44.31 11.29 21.36
C ARG A 898 -44.98 12.14 20.26
N LEU A 899 -46.21 12.65 20.43
CA LEU A 899 -46.67 13.76 19.59
C LEU A 899 -45.75 14.99 19.79
N PRO A 900 -45.31 15.69 18.72
CA PRO A 900 -44.45 16.87 18.86
C PRO A 900 -45.10 18.08 19.55
N ALA A 901 -45.09 18.05 20.89
CA ALA A 901 -44.77 19.23 21.68
C ALA A 901 -43.48 19.87 21.13
N PRO A 902 -43.30 21.21 21.22
CA PRO A 902 -42.25 21.94 20.50
C PRO A 902 -40.88 21.25 20.58
N LEU A 903 -40.35 20.92 19.40
CA LEU A 903 -39.27 19.94 19.18
C LEU A 903 -38.03 20.22 20.03
N PHE A 904 -37.96 19.50 21.17
CA PHE A 904 -36.90 19.55 22.19
C PHE A 904 -36.43 20.95 22.60
N ASP A 905 -36.74 21.33 23.84
CA ASP A 905 -35.85 22.22 24.59
C ASP A 905 -34.43 21.65 24.56
N LEU A 906 -33.49 22.40 23.96
CA LEU A 906 -32.10 21.96 23.82
C LEU A 906 -31.41 21.77 25.18
N ALA A 907 -31.85 22.47 26.24
CA ALA A 907 -31.35 22.26 27.59
C ALA A 907 -31.66 20.84 28.10
N ALA A 908 -32.78 20.25 27.68
CA ALA A 908 -33.16 18.87 27.99
C ALA A 908 -32.46 17.82 27.08
N ALA A 909 -31.97 18.23 25.91
CA ALA A 909 -31.17 17.36 25.03
C ALA A 909 -29.67 17.32 25.41
N CYS A 910 -29.14 18.42 25.97
CA CYS A 910 -27.75 18.61 26.35
C CYS A 910 -27.45 18.69 27.88
N PRO A 911 -28.17 18.01 28.81
CA PRO A 911 -27.93 18.14 30.25
C PRO A 911 -26.56 17.58 30.72
N ASN A 912 -25.86 16.86 29.83
CA ASN A 912 -24.61 16.16 30.12
C ASN A 912 -23.37 16.79 29.48
N VAL A 913 -23.45 17.96 28.83
CA VAL A 913 -22.25 18.70 28.39
C VAL A 913 -21.78 19.57 29.56
N PRO A 914 -20.59 19.33 30.15
CA PRO A 914 -20.12 20.10 31.30
C PRO A 914 -19.90 21.57 30.93
N LYS A 915 -20.26 22.49 31.83
CA LYS A 915 -20.07 23.93 31.63
C LYS A 915 -18.66 24.33 31.12
N PRO A 916 -17.52 23.81 31.64
CA PRO A 916 -16.19 24.16 31.13
C PRO A 916 -15.97 23.81 29.65
N PHE A 917 -16.58 22.71 29.18
CA PHE A 917 -16.53 22.29 27.77
C PHE A 917 -17.31 23.27 26.88
N CYS A 918 -18.42 23.82 27.38
CA CYS A 918 -19.18 24.87 26.69
C CYS A 918 -18.47 26.23 26.69
N ASP A 919 -17.84 26.60 27.82
CA ASP A 919 -17.14 27.87 27.97
C ASP A 919 -15.91 27.93 27.03
N CYS A 920 -15.21 26.81 26.80
CA CYS A 920 -14.13 26.72 25.80
C CYS A 920 -14.59 26.84 24.33
N TRP A 921 -15.90 26.71 24.05
CA TRP A 921 -16.48 26.69 22.70
C TRP A 921 -17.51 27.81 22.47
N GLY A 922 -17.67 28.72 23.43
CA GLY A 922 -18.56 29.89 23.33
C GLY A 922 -20.07 29.59 23.39
N TRP A 923 -20.48 28.48 24.02
CA TRP A 923 -21.89 28.04 24.04
C TRP A 923 -22.67 28.54 25.27
N THR A 924 -23.89 29.03 25.06
CA THR A 924 -24.83 29.42 26.11
C THR A 924 -25.94 28.38 26.30
N GLY A 925 -26.05 27.77 27.50
CA GLY A 925 -27.18 26.88 27.86
C GLY A 925 -26.84 25.57 28.59
N CYS A 926 -25.63 25.40 29.13
CA CYS A 926 -25.13 24.12 29.66
C CYS A 926 -25.32 23.92 31.18
N SER A 927 -25.08 22.70 31.67
CA SER A 927 -25.33 22.31 33.07
C SER A 927 -24.11 22.43 33.99
N ASN A 928 -24.36 22.64 35.29
CA ASN A 928 -23.32 22.80 36.33
C ASN A 928 -22.71 21.46 36.83
N ARG A 929 -22.66 20.41 36.00
CA ARG A 929 -22.03 19.13 36.38
C ARG A 929 -20.50 19.26 36.35
N ALA A 930 -19.83 18.79 37.40
CA ALA A 930 -18.38 18.64 37.43
C ALA A 930 -17.91 17.49 36.51
N CYS A 931 -16.80 17.72 35.80
CA CYS A 931 -16.16 16.73 34.93
C CYS A 931 -15.63 15.53 35.72
N THR A 932 -15.67 14.33 35.12
CA THR A 932 -14.76 13.23 35.50
C THR A 932 -13.34 13.53 35.04
N ALA A 933 -12.33 12.84 35.59
CA ALA A 933 -10.92 13.07 35.23
C ALA A 933 -10.67 13.03 33.71
N ALA A 934 -11.28 12.09 32.98
CA ALA A 934 -11.14 11.99 31.52
C ALA A 934 -11.93 13.06 30.73
N GLU A 935 -12.98 13.65 31.33
CA GLU A 935 -13.66 14.85 30.79
C GLU A 935 -12.84 16.12 31.09
N SER A 936 -12.11 16.17 32.22
CA SER A 936 -11.15 17.24 32.55
C SER A 936 -9.93 17.21 31.66
N GLU A 937 -9.28 16.07 31.41
CA GLU A 937 -8.15 15.93 30.46
C GLU A 937 -8.52 16.37 29.02
N ALA A 938 -9.81 16.40 28.67
CA ALA A 938 -10.30 16.90 27.40
C ALA A 938 -10.47 18.44 27.35
N CYS A 939 -10.42 19.13 28.50
CA CYS A 939 -10.46 20.60 28.64
C CYS A 939 -9.11 21.18 29.12
N ASP A 940 -8.43 20.51 30.04
CA ASP A 940 -7.12 20.87 30.63
C ASP A 940 -5.95 20.62 29.65
N ALA A 941 -6.15 20.98 28.38
CA ALA A 941 -5.05 21.38 27.52
C ALA A 941 -4.54 22.76 27.99
N THR A 942 -3.84 22.81 29.13
CA THR A 942 -3.16 24.02 29.66
C THR A 942 -1.93 24.43 28.84
N ASN A 943 -1.98 24.16 27.53
CA ASN A 943 -1.18 24.78 26.47
C ASN A 943 -2.08 25.35 25.34
N LEU A 944 -3.35 25.68 25.64
CA LEU A 944 -4.03 26.80 25.01
C LEU A 944 -3.32 28.10 25.38
N GLY A 945 -2.14 28.32 24.81
CA GLY A 945 -1.58 29.66 24.70
C GLY A 945 -2.57 30.58 23.97
N PRO A 946 -2.61 31.88 24.27
CA PRO A 946 -3.49 32.79 23.58
C PRO A 946 -3.24 32.71 22.07
N ALA A 947 -4.30 32.78 21.27
CA ALA A 947 -4.18 32.77 19.82
C ALA A 947 -3.15 33.83 19.38
N PRO A 948 -2.22 33.49 18.45
CA PRO A 948 -1.22 34.45 18.00
C PRO A 948 -1.95 35.69 17.49
N PRO A 949 -1.55 36.90 17.92
CA PRO A 949 -2.25 38.12 17.58
C PRO A 949 -2.30 38.29 16.06
N SER A 950 -3.42 38.84 15.58
CA SER A 950 -3.60 39.14 14.15
C SER A 950 -2.36 39.87 13.61
N PRO A 951 -1.79 39.46 12.46
CA PRO A 951 -0.70 40.21 11.88
C PRO A 951 -1.17 41.66 11.64
N PRO A 952 -0.39 42.68 12.04
CA PRO A 952 -0.79 44.05 11.84
C PRO A 952 -0.96 44.33 10.34
N PRO A 953 -1.84 45.27 9.95
CA PRO A 953 -1.94 45.70 8.55
C PRO A 953 -0.55 46.17 8.07
N PRO A 954 -0.15 45.82 6.83
CA PRO A 954 1.19 46.09 6.36
C PRO A 954 1.48 47.59 6.38
N SER A 955 2.48 47.99 7.17
CA SER A 955 3.03 49.34 7.09
C SER A 955 3.65 49.55 5.70
N PRO A 956 3.54 50.75 5.11
CA PRO A 956 4.06 51.01 3.77
C PRO A 956 5.58 50.78 3.73
N SER A 957 6.03 50.02 2.72
CA SER A 957 7.43 49.67 2.55
C SER A 957 8.31 50.92 2.45
N PRO A 958 9.49 50.95 3.11
CA PRO A 958 10.48 51.98 2.82
C PRO A 958 10.95 51.87 1.35
N PRO A 959 11.34 52.98 0.70
CA PRO A 959 11.85 52.95 -0.66
C PRO A 959 13.15 52.13 -0.74
N PRO A 960 13.42 51.45 -1.87
CA PRO A 960 14.57 50.55 -2.00
C PRO A 960 15.90 51.32 -1.94
N PRO A 961 16.96 50.74 -1.33
CA PRO A 961 18.29 51.35 -1.31
C PRO A 961 18.89 51.38 -2.71
N SER A 962 19.67 52.42 -2.99
CA SER A 962 20.32 52.64 -4.30
C SER A 962 21.37 51.55 -4.60
N PRO A 963 21.54 51.13 -5.87
CA PRO A 963 22.52 50.11 -6.24
C PRO A 963 23.96 50.63 -6.09
N PRO A 964 24.90 49.84 -5.55
CA PRO A 964 26.32 50.19 -5.52
C PRO A 964 26.97 50.08 -6.92
N PRO A 965 28.04 50.85 -7.20
CA PRO A 965 28.73 50.84 -8.50
C PRO A 965 29.61 49.59 -8.71
N ALA A 966 29.86 49.23 -9.98
CA ALA A 966 30.54 47.99 -10.36
C ALA A 966 31.97 48.20 -10.90
N SER A 967 32.94 47.37 -10.46
CA SER A 967 34.25 47.02 -11.08
C SER A 967 35.18 46.32 -10.05
N PRO A 968 36.28 45.65 -10.45
CA PRO A 968 36.56 44.89 -11.69
C PRO A 968 37.19 43.49 -11.41
N SER A 969 37.53 42.72 -12.46
CA SER A 969 38.12 41.37 -12.37
C SER A 969 39.67 41.33 -12.42
N PRO A 970 40.35 40.36 -11.74
CA PRO A 970 41.75 39.98 -11.98
C PRO A 970 41.97 38.50 -12.41
N ARG A 971 43.24 38.10 -12.67
CA ARG A 971 43.67 36.84 -13.34
C ARG A 971 44.64 35.98 -12.43
N PRO A 972 45.52 35.02 -12.87
CA PRO A 972 45.63 33.68 -12.23
C PRO A 972 46.96 33.32 -11.51
N SER A 973 47.07 32.06 -11.04
CA SER A 973 48.02 31.45 -10.06
C SER A 973 49.46 31.08 -10.51
N PRO A 974 50.39 30.80 -9.56
CA PRO A 974 51.33 29.64 -9.61
C PRO A 974 51.70 28.98 -8.22
N SER A 975 52.67 28.03 -8.17
CA SER A 975 53.21 27.25 -7.00
C SER A 975 54.52 26.48 -7.42
N PRO A 976 55.20 25.51 -6.71
CA PRO A 976 55.14 24.94 -5.32
C PRO A 976 56.51 24.56 -4.61
N SER A 977 56.48 23.86 -3.45
CA SER A 977 57.53 22.96 -2.82
C SER A 977 58.78 23.59 -2.13
N PRO A 978 59.63 22.86 -1.30
CA PRO A 978 59.61 21.47 -0.75
C PRO A 978 59.88 21.36 0.81
N SER A 979 60.32 20.20 1.36
CA SER A 979 60.44 19.89 2.83
C SER A 979 61.59 18.90 3.26
N PRO A 980 62.07 18.85 4.53
CA PRO A 980 63.10 17.91 5.07
C PRO A 980 62.68 16.97 6.26
N SER A 981 63.59 16.12 6.77
CA SER A 981 63.32 14.86 7.54
C SER A 981 63.80 14.78 9.04
N PRO A 982 63.43 13.73 9.84
CA PRO A 982 63.65 13.66 11.31
C PRO A 982 64.76 12.68 11.82
N ARG A 983 64.87 12.51 13.17
CA ARG A 983 65.91 11.73 13.93
C ARG A 983 65.32 10.54 14.73
N PRO A 984 66.04 9.41 14.98
CA PRO A 984 65.44 8.14 15.46
C PRO A 984 65.34 7.91 17.00
N PRO A 985 64.55 6.90 17.45
CA PRO A 985 64.31 6.50 18.86
C PRO A 985 65.16 5.29 19.36
N PRO A 986 65.11 4.94 20.67
CA PRO A 986 65.81 3.79 21.28
C PRO A 986 65.06 2.44 21.22
N SER A 987 65.71 1.36 21.69
CA SER A 987 65.33 -0.06 21.55
C SER A 987 64.41 -0.63 22.65
N PRO A 988 63.71 -1.78 22.44
CA PRO A 988 62.67 -2.30 23.35
C PRO A 988 63.11 -3.44 24.31
N SER A 989 62.22 -3.80 25.24
CA SER A 989 62.32 -4.93 26.18
C SER A 989 61.43 -6.13 25.75
N PRO A 990 61.68 -7.37 26.25
CA PRO A 990 61.07 -8.60 25.73
C PRO A 990 59.63 -8.91 26.24
N PRO A 991 58.89 -9.82 25.58
CA PRO A 991 57.45 -10.03 25.81
C PRO A 991 57.09 -11.26 26.68
N PRO A 992 55.89 -11.27 27.31
CA PRO A 992 55.21 -12.48 27.79
C PRO A 992 54.26 -13.11 26.73
N SER A 993 53.78 -14.33 27.00
CA SER A 993 53.02 -15.22 26.09
C SER A 993 51.55 -14.81 25.83
N PRO A 994 50.88 -15.38 24.81
CA PRO A 994 49.60 -14.89 24.30
C PRO A 994 48.36 -15.27 25.14
N SER A 995 47.30 -14.50 24.94
CA SER A 995 45.90 -14.83 25.32
C SER A 995 44.97 -14.62 24.11
N PRO A 996 43.77 -15.24 24.09
CA PRO A 996 42.96 -15.40 22.89
C PRO A 996 42.22 -14.13 22.42
N SER A 997 41.75 -14.16 21.17
CA SER A 997 41.20 -13.02 20.43
C SER A 997 39.97 -12.33 21.08
N PRO A 998 39.90 -10.99 21.06
CA PRO A 998 38.69 -10.25 21.39
C PRO A 998 37.68 -10.23 20.24
N SER A 999 36.39 -10.05 20.57
CA SER A 999 35.31 -9.76 19.61
C SER A 999 35.28 -8.29 19.17
N PRO A 1000 34.59 -7.94 18.06
CA PRO A 1000 34.59 -6.59 17.50
C PRO A 1000 33.92 -5.53 18.40
N SER A 1001 34.40 -4.29 18.28
CA SER A 1001 33.99 -3.13 19.06
C SER A 1001 32.71 -2.46 18.50
N PRO A 1002 31.82 -1.88 19.34
CA PRO A 1002 30.61 -1.21 18.89
C PRO A 1002 30.84 0.18 18.27
N SER A 1003 29.90 0.61 17.43
CA SER A 1003 29.86 1.95 16.81
C SER A 1003 29.33 3.03 17.78
N PRO A 1004 29.68 4.32 17.61
CA PRO A 1004 29.36 5.38 18.59
C PRO A 1004 27.89 5.82 18.58
N SER A 1005 27.41 6.29 19.73
CA SER A 1005 26.02 6.73 19.96
C SER A 1005 25.77 8.21 19.61
N PRO A 1006 24.53 8.58 19.22
CA PRO A 1006 24.13 9.98 18.98
C PRO A 1006 24.00 10.81 20.27
N PRO A 1007 24.01 12.16 20.17
CA PRO A 1007 24.00 13.06 21.33
C PRO A 1007 22.65 13.10 22.09
N PRO A 1008 22.65 13.48 23.39
CA PRO A 1008 21.47 13.39 24.26
C PRO A 1008 20.49 14.57 24.07
N GLY A 1009 19.20 14.25 23.99
CA GLY A 1009 18.10 15.22 24.10
C GLY A 1009 17.53 15.27 25.52
N SER A 1010 17.63 16.43 26.17
CA SER A 1010 16.92 16.75 27.41
C SER A 1010 15.42 17.00 27.17
N GLY A 1011 14.48 16.57 28.00
CA GLY A 1011 14.60 15.71 29.19
C GLY A 1011 13.25 15.63 29.93
N CYS A 1012 13.01 14.55 30.69
CA CYS A 1012 11.76 14.40 31.45
C CYS A 1012 11.79 15.22 32.75
N ALA A 1013 10.97 16.27 32.82
CA ALA A 1013 10.79 17.08 34.02
C ALA A 1013 9.56 16.65 34.83
N SER A 1014 9.70 16.63 36.16
CA SER A 1014 8.70 16.25 37.18
C SER A 1014 8.29 14.76 37.21
N VAL A 1015 8.06 14.25 38.42
CA VAL A 1015 7.69 12.85 38.69
C VAL A 1015 6.25 12.80 39.20
N SER A 1016 5.35 12.20 38.41
CA SER A 1016 4.03 11.76 38.86
C SER A 1016 3.94 10.23 38.83
N ALA A 1017 3.27 9.62 39.79
CA ALA A 1017 3.35 8.18 40.07
C ALA A 1017 2.56 7.28 39.10
N ALA A 1018 2.94 7.28 37.81
CA ALA A 1018 2.47 6.33 36.80
C ALA A 1018 3.64 5.90 35.90
N GLY A 1019 4.05 4.64 35.98
CA GLY A 1019 5.27 4.11 35.33
C GLY A 1019 5.20 3.91 33.81
N ALA A 1020 4.44 4.74 33.08
CA ALA A 1020 4.25 4.61 31.64
C ALA A 1020 5.46 5.08 30.83
N CYS A 1021 5.99 6.29 31.09
CA CYS A 1021 7.03 6.91 30.26
C CYS A 1021 8.35 6.13 30.20
N CYS A 1022 8.62 5.23 31.16
CA CYS A 1022 9.80 4.37 31.14
C CYS A 1022 9.65 3.15 30.21
N ALA A 1023 8.43 2.76 29.82
CA ALA A 1023 8.19 1.60 28.96
C ALA A 1023 8.54 1.93 27.50
N ASP A 1024 8.00 3.03 26.97
CA ASP A 1024 8.19 3.45 25.58
C ASP A 1024 9.68 3.74 25.28
N HIS A 1025 10.38 4.37 26.21
CA HIS A 1025 11.80 4.71 26.03
C HIS A 1025 12.73 3.48 26.08
N CYS A 1026 12.34 2.41 26.80
CA CYS A 1026 13.03 1.12 26.74
C CYS A 1026 12.70 0.38 25.44
N PHE A 1027 11.45 0.43 24.96
CA PHE A 1027 11.06 -0.15 23.67
C PHE A 1027 11.81 0.49 22.49
N ALA A 1028 12.02 1.80 22.52
CA ALA A 1028 12.73 2.54 21.48
C ALA A 1028 14.21 2.17 21.31
N GLN A 1029 14.86 1.65 22.37
CA GLN A 1029 16.28 1.24 22.34
C GLN A 1029 16.48 -0.27 22.11
N ALA A 1030 15.46 -1.10 22.37
CA ALA A 1030 15.55 -2.55 22.29
C ALA A 1030 15.08 -3.12 20.94
N ASN A 1031 15.74 -2.73 19.85
CA ASN A 1031 15.50 -3.30 18.51
C ASN A 1031 16.56 -4.37 18.16
N PRO A 1032 16.27 -5.69 18.28
CA PRO A 1032 17.28 -6.73 18.16
C PRO A 1032 17.58 -7.13 16.71
N ASN A 1033 18.85 -7.50 16.45
CA ASN A 1033 19.26 -8.09 15.19
C ASN A 1033 18.67 -9.51 15.03
N PHE A 1034 17.94 -9.76 13.94
CA PHE A 1034 17.19 -11.00 13.73
C PHE A 1034 18.07 -12.25 13.49
N SER A 1035 19.35 -12.08 13.17
CA SER A 1035 20.29 -13.18 12.89
C SER A 1035 20.61 -14.11 14.08
N VAL A 1036 20.09 -13.82 15.29
CA VAL A 1036 20.46 -14.51 16.54
C VAL A 1036 19.28 -15.16 17.30
N GLY A 1037 18.08 -15.20 16.70
CA GLY A 1037 16.97 -16.05 17.20
C GLY A 1037 16.36 -15.67 18.57
N ALA A 1038 16.25 -14.37 18.87
CA ALA A 1038 15.67 -13.89 20.13
C ALA A 1038 14.15 -14.13 20.24
N SER A 1039 13.64 -14.31 21.46
CA SER A 1039 12.20 -14.50 21.73
C SER A 1039 11.46 -13.17 21.92
N PHE A 1040 10.24 -13.07 21.37
CA PHE A 1040 9.33 -11.95 21.63
C PHE A 1040 8.91 -11.84 23.10
N LEU A 1041 8.76 -10.60 23.57
CA LEU A 1041 8.06 -10.23 24.80
C LEU A 1041 6.88 -9.33 24.45
N GLU A 1042 5.69 -9.69 24.91
CA GLU A 1042 4.45 -8.94 24.68
C GLU A 1042 3.84 -8.50 26.03
N PHE A 1043 3.18 -7.34 26.02
CA PHE A 1043 2.45 -6.81 27.17
C PHE A 1043 1.00 -7.31 27.13
N ALA A 1044 0.70 -8.35 27.91
CA ALA A 1044 -0.62 -8.98 27.96
C ALA A 1044 -1.15 -9.09 29.40
N SER A 1045 -2.29 -8.45 29.67
CA SER A 1045 -2.96 -8.45 30.99
C SER A 1045 -3.60 -9.79 31.38
N THR A 1046 -3.72 -10.72 30.43
CA THR A 1046 -4.37 -12.03 30.58
C THR A 1046 -3.44 -13.16 31.04
N CYS A 1047 -2.15 -12.86 31.29
CA CYS A 1047 -1.06 -13.83 31.41
C CYS A 1047 -1.03 -14.66 32.72
N LYS A 1048 -2.19 -15.08 33.27
CA LYS A 1048 -2.28 -15.90 34.49
C LYS A 1048 -2.25 -17.43 34.27
N SER A 1049 -2.36 -17.91 33.02
CA SER A 1049 -2.56 -19.36 32.78
C SER A 1049 -2.11 -19.86 31.38
N GLY A 1050 -0.88 -19.58 30.92
CA GLY A 1050 -0.42 -20.17 29.64
C GLY A 1050 1.00 -19.86 29.10
N GLY A 1051 1.75 -18.91 29.66
CA GLY A 1051 3.09 -18.55 29.12
C GLY A 1051 4.24 -19.46 29.59
N LEU A 1052 5.33 -19.52 28.82
CA LEU A 1052 6.56 -20.29 29.13
C LEU A 1052 7.46 -19.62 30.21
N GLY A 1053 6.87 -18.81 31.09
CA GLY A 1053 7.53 -18.05 32.15
C GLY A 1053 7.10 -16.58 32.20
N CYS A 1054 7.03 -16.01 33.41
CA CYS A 1054 6.77 -14.59 33.68
C CYS A 1054 8.04 -13.86 34.11
N LEU A 1055 8.05 -12.53 33.90
CA LEU A 1055 8.92 -11.58 34.60
C LEU A 1055 8.07 -10.44 35.19
N GLY A 1056 8.30 -10.14 36.48
CA GLY A 1056 7.55 -9.15 37.26
C GLY A 1056 7.65 -9.42 38.77
N SER A 1057 7.45 -8.39 39.59
CA SER A 1057 7.46 -8.48 41.06
C SER A 1057 6.10 -8.91 41.64
N ASN A 1058 6.08 -9.17 42.95
CA ASN A 1058 4.94 -9.70 43.71
C ASN A 1058 3.70 -8.78 43.68
N ASP A 1059 2.88 -8.94 42.64
CA ASP A 1059 1.40 -8.82 42.64
C ASP A 1059 0.81 -9.04 41.22
N GLY A 1060 1.64 -9.06 40.16
CA GLY A 1060 1.19 -9.48 38.81
C GLY A 1060 2.29 -9.56 37.77
N CYS A 1061 2.22 -10.57 36.89
CA CYS A 1061 3.11 -10.67 35.72
C CYS A 1061 2.92 -9.45 34.79
N ARG A 1062 4.03 -8.89 34.27
CA ARG A 1062 3.99 -7.76 33.32
C ARG A 1062 4.39 -8.12 31.89
N PHE A 1063 5.11 -9.24 31.71
CA PHE A 1063 5.60 -9.70 30.41
C PHE A 1063 5.49 -11.23 30.30
N CYS A 1064 5.13 -11.71 29.10
CA CYS A 1064 4.98 -13.13 28.79
C CYS A 1064 6.10 -13.63 27.87
N ARG A 1065 6.68 -14.80 28.16
CA ARG A 1065 7.59 -15.49 27.23
C ARG A 1065 6.80 -16.38 26.26
N LEU A 1066 6.87 -16.07 24.95
CA LEU A 1066 6.11 -16.76 23.90
C LEU A 1066 6.82 -17.97 23.27
N ALA A 1067 8.15 -18.11 23.39
CA ALA A 1067 8.90 -19.22 22.81
C ALA A 1067 10.11 -19.66 23.66
N LYS A 1068 10.56 -20.90 23.49
CA LYS A 1068 11.92 -21.32 23.88
C LYS A 1068 12.93 -20.79 22.86
N ALA A 1069 14.08 -20.35 23.35
CA ALA A 1069 15.25 -19.99 22.54
C ALA A 1069 16.50 -20.61 23.19
N ASN A 1070 17.48 -20.95 22.37
CA ASN A 1070 18.63 -21.78 22.75
C ASN A 1070 19.78 -20.97 23.39
N THR A 1071 19.70 -19.64 23.31
CA THR A 1071 20.64 -18.66 23.86
C THR A 1071 19.88 -17.67 24.74
N GLN A 1072 20.51 -17.21 25.83
CA GLN A 1072 20.01 -16.12 26.66
C GLN A 1072 20.89 -14.89 26.44
N LEU A 1073 20.28 -13.78 26.02
CA LEU A 1073 20.91 -12.47 26.14
C LEU A 1073 20.54 -11.87 27.50
N HIS A 1074 21.52 -11.36 28.24
CA HIS A 1074 21.24 -10.55 29.42
C HIS A 1074 20.68 -9.21 28.98
N LEU A 1075 19.41 -8.93 29.31
CA LEU A 1075 18.81 -7.62 29.10
C LEU A 1075 19.56 -6.58 29.96
N PRO A 1076 20.01 -5.44 29.39
CA PRO A 1076 20.62 -4.37 30.17
C PRO A 1076 19.56 -3.77 31.10
N VAL A 1077 19.69 -4.04 32.40
CA VAL A 1077 18.82 -3.44 33.43
C VAL A 1077 19.26 -1.99 33.60
N CYS A 1078 18.39 -1.03 33.31
CA CYS A 1078 18.72 0.39 33.49
C CYS A 1078 19.02 0.67 34.98
N ALA A 1079 19.91 1.64 35.24
CA ALA A 1079 20.43 1.90 36.60
C ALA A 1079 19.31 2.03 37.64
N ALA A 1080 18.28 2.84 37.37
CA ALA A 1080 17.11 3.01 38.25
C ALA A 1080 16.41 1.68 38.63
N CYS A 1081 16.31 0.72 37.70
CA CYS A 1081 15.77 -0.61 37.97
C CYS A 1081 16.72 -1.49 38.82
N VAL A 1082 18.02 -1.19 38.84
CA VAL A 1082 18.99 -1.81 39.77
C VAL A 1082 18.86 -1.19 41.16
N CYS A 1083 18.91 0.14 41.30
CA CYS A 1083 18.79 0.81 42.60
C CYS A 1083 17.47 0.44 43.30
N SER A 1084 16.35 0.42 42.56
CA SER A 1084 15.03 -0.01 43.05
C SER A 1084 14.94 -1.51 43.40
N ARG A 1085 15.84 -2.36 42.89
CA ARG A 1085 15.88 -3.80 43.21
C ARG A 1085 16.71 -4.11 44.45
N TYR A 1086 17.69 -3.27 44.77
CA TYR A 1086 18.63 -3.47 45.89
C TYR A 1086 18.46 -2.44 47.02
N GLY A 1087 17.56 -1.46 46.88
CA GLY A 1087 17.27 -0.45 47.90
C GLY A 1087 18.33 0.66 48.00
N LEU A 1088 19.08 0.89 46.92
CA LEU A 1088 20.16 1.89 46.89
C LEU A 1088 19.63 3.30 46.58
N PRO A 1089 20.24 4.37 47.13
CA PRO A 1089 19.86 5.74 46.82
C PRO A 1089 20.29 6.15 45.40
N ALA A 1090 19.61 7.13 44.81
CA ALA A 1090 19.71 7.43 43.38
C ALA A 1090 21.04 8.10 42.95
N ASP A 1091 21.76 8.74 43.88
CA ASP A 1091 23.06 9.37 43.66
C ASP A 1091 24.20 8.36 43.48
N GLN A 1092 24.07 7.17 44.05
CA GLN A 1092 25.03 6.06 43.89
C GLN A 1092 24.92 5.33 42.53
N CYS A 1093 24.04 5.81 41.64
CA CYS A 1093 23.68 5.13 40.39
C CYS A 1093 23.94 5.97 39.12
N ASP A 1094 24.59 7.14 39.22
CA ASP A 1094 24.92 7.99 38.06
C ASP A 1094 26.14 7.44 37.27
N PRO A 1095 25.99 7.08 35.98
CA PRO A 1095 27.10 6.63 35.15
C PRO A 1095 28.26 7.62 35.01
N ALA A 1096 28.05 8.92 35.28
CA ALA A 1096 29.10 9.94 35.21
C ALA A 1096 30.09 9.89 36.39
N GLY A 1097 29.78 9.19 37.49
CA GLY A 1097 30.60 9.18 38.71
C GLY A 1097 31.60 8.01 38.84
N ALA A 1098 31.41 6.92 38.09
CA ALA A 1098 32.10 5.64 38.31
C ALA A 1098 33.36 5.47 37.43
N ALA A 1099 34.39 6.28 37.68
CA ALA A 1099 35.71 6.19 37.02
C ALA A 1099 36.85 6.14 38.05
N ALA A 1100 36.83 5.11 38.92
CA ALA A 1100 37.87 4.77 39.88
C ALA A 1100 37.89 3.25 40.14
#